data_AF-A0A0Q7B5X7-F1
#
_entry.id   AF-A0A0Q7B5X7-F1
#
_cell.length_a   1.000
_cell.length_b   1.000
_cell.length_c   1.000
_cell.angle_alpha   90.00
_cell.angle_beta   90.00
_cell.angle_gamma   90.00
#
_symmetry.space_group_name_H-M   'P 1'
#
loop_
_entity.id
_entity.type
_entity.pdbx_description
1 polymer ?
#
loop_
_entity_poly.entity_id
_entity_poly.type
_entity_poly.pdbx_seq_one_letter_code
_entity_poly.pdbx_strand_id
1 'polypeptide(L)'
;MSPCPLPRSRNVLTFAGLGAVLFAAMPALAAPVVSNPLGACLEAKVDTWDIRLASCNGSTAQNFSFTPVSTGSSIFTIKNTQANLCVNATGTGSGAFVELNTCQPTQTRQRFQTVALAGGSTYQLKLASNNVCLTAPTQVGQVAFSVATCNTSNANQAWRNNAPSPAPTPAPTPAPTPAPTPAPTPAPTPAPTPAPTPAPTPAPAPVETSFTVSTAEIANPERGMYTWAANDLLSWTQANADAQFQAGYRVVYAPVRLDAYASTTLPASVLTQLTERFAMARRAGLKLVPRFLYNYPENETEYQNVKDATLTRVLGHIGQLKPVLTANADVIAYLQAGFIGAWGEWHTSSNNLTEPGPRTQIRDALLDALPADKFLQLRYPAYLMAWAPTVPGWRDGSAASRIGAHNDCFLASATDVGTYSENASERTTERNYIAALSRVAPFGGETCNPADEQNPTPRTSCADILAEGSQFNLTYLNNDYYREIFHTRWEQQGCMAEVKRSIGYRFEFTTLRHNEAVTAGQSGTLLLTVKNSGWARAFNPRAVQLVLKHKTSGAVVRIALPTVDPRGWLPNTTSTVSAGFTVPTGTPTGAYDVLLALPDGAASLSADVRYSVRPANADNAAKAQAWDATLGAFRAGTTLTVR
;
A
#
# COMPACT_ATOMS: atom_id res chain seq x y z
N MET A 1 37.88 52.61 62.73
CA MET A 1 38.65 51.77 63.66
C MET A 1 38.80 50.39 63.05
N SER A 2 39.99 50.09 62.54
CA SER A 2 40.48 48.71 62.50
C SER A 2 41.58 48.60 63.55
N PRO A 3 41.76 47.41 64.13
CA PRO A 3 43.10 46.84 64.16
C PRO A 3 43.14 45.39 63.67
N CYS A 4 44.22 45.14 62.94
CA CYS A 4 44.87 43.87 62.54
C CYS A 4 45.51 43.19 63.81
N PRO A 5 46.42 42.17 63.80
CA PRO A 5 46.96 41.32 62.70
C PRO A 5 47.38 39.83 63.02
N LEU A 6 47.59 39.04 61.94
CA LEU A 6 48.72 38.09 61.61
C LEU A 6 48.94 36.75 62.38
N PRO A 7 49.82 35.80 61.91
CA PRO A 7 50.11 35.29 60.55
C PRO A 7 50.40 33.75 60.47
N ARG A 8 50.42 33.16 59.24
CA ARG A 8 51.51 32.32 58.62
C ARG A 8 51.04 31.21 57.66
N SER A 9 51.35 31.43 56.38
CA SER A 9 51.92 30.53 55.35
C SER A 9 51.74 29.00 55.41
N ARG A 10 51.25 28.40 54.30
CA ARG A 10 52.10 27.71 53.28
C ARG A 10 51.27 27.19 52.08
N ASN A 11 51.78 27.56 50.89
CA ASN A 11 51.69 27.00 49.53
C ASN A 11 50.81 25.75 49.25
N VAL A 12 49.87 25.85 48.28
CA VAL A 12 49.91 25.32 46.87
C VAL A 12 49.64 23.79 46.84
N LEU A 13 48.67 23.17 46.14
CA LEU A 13 48.12 23.25 44.76
C LEU A 13 46.79 22.44 44.80
N THR A 14 45.63 22.92 44.34
CA THR A 14 45.09 22.61 43.00
C THR A 14 43.78 23.39 42.79
N PHE A 15 43.71 24.17 41.71
CA PHE A 15 42.47 24.72 41.18
C PHE A 15 41.88 23.73 40.19
N ALA A 16 40.59 23.43 40.32
CA ALA A 16 39.74 23.05 39.21
C ALA A 16 38.44 23.82 39.33
N GLY A 17 38.45 25.06 38.83
CA GLY A 17 37.22 25.75 38.47
C GLY A 17 36.74 25.26 37.10
N LEU A 18 35.43 25.27 36.92
CA LEU A 18 34.66 25.45 35.69
C LEU A 18 33.21 25.11 36.09
N GLY A 19 32.36 26.08 36.38
CA GLY A 19 31.87 27.01 35.38
C GLY A 19 30.44 26.57 35.06
N ALA A 20 29.50 26.92 35.93
CA ALA A 20 28.08 26.78 35.64
C ALA A 20 27.76 27.73 34.48
N VAL A 21 27.68 27.19 33.27
CA VAL A 21 27.19 27.91 32.10
C VAL A 21 25.69 28.15 32.36
N LEU A 22 25.35 29.41 32.65
CA LEU A 22 23.98 29.89 32.58
C LEU A 22 23.46 29.59 31.17
N PHE A 23 22.47 28.71 31.06
CA PHE A 23 21.69 28.59 29.83
C PHE A 23 20.89 29.87 29.65
N ALA A 24 21.11 30.55 28.51
CA ALA A 24 20.15 31.53 28.02
C ALA A 24 18.78 30.84 27.93
N ALA A 25 17.76 31.45 28.53
CA ALA A 25 16.38 31.01 28.40
C ALA A 25 16.07 30.81 26.91
N MET A 26 15.66 29.60 26.52
CA MET A 26 15.26 29.33 25.14
C MET A 26 14.10 30.26 24.80
N PRO A 27 14.15 30.96 23.65
CA PRO A 27 13.09 31.90 23.29
C PRO A 27 11.75 31.15 23.23
N ALA A 28 10.69 31.76 23.75
CA ALA A 28 9.33 31.23 23.70
C ALA A 28 8.73 31.15 22.27
N LEU A 29 9.55 31.46 21.25
CA LEU A 29 9.18 31.45 19.84
C LEU A 29 9.52 30.09 19.24
N ALA A 30 8.57 29.51 18.50
CA ALA A 30 8.77 28.24 17.82
C ALA A 30 9.88 28.36 16.78
N ALA A 31 10.79 27.38 16.78
CA ALA A 31 11.96 27.36 15.93
C ALA A 31 12.21 25.93 15.39
N PRO A 32 12.98 25.80 14.28
CA PRO A 32 13.38 24.50 13.78
C PRO A 32 14.37 23.81 14.70
N VAL A 33 14.11 22.52 14.97
CA VAL A 33 15.07 21.63 15.63
C VAL A 33 15.83 20.87 14.55
N VAL A 34 17.14 21.06 14.46
CA VAL A 34 17.97 20.58 13.35
C VAL A 34 18.88 19.45 13.82
N SER A 35 18.85 18.33 13.10
CA SER A 35 19.81 17.23 13.27
C SER A 35 21.21 17.74 12.93
N ASN A 36 22.13 17.66 13.88
CA ASN A 36 23.51 18.12 13.68
C ASN A 36 24.25 17.37 12.54
N PRO A 37 24.26 16.02 12.47
CA PRO A 37 25.01 15.30 11.45
C PRO A 37 24.48 15.51 10.03
N LEU A 38 23.16 15.69 9.88
CA LEU A 38 22.51 15.74 8.56
C LEU A 38 22.16 17.15 8.10
N GLY A 39 22.18 18.15 8.99
CA GLY A 39 21.69 19.50 8.70
C GLY A 39 20.20 19.54 8.33
N ALA A 40 19.46 18.47 8.62
CA ALA A 40 18.05 18.30 8.30
C ALA A 40 17.17 18.73 9.49
N CYS A 41 16.03 19.32 9.20
CA CYS A 41 15.06 19.77 10.19
C CYS A 41 14.16 18.61 10.61
N LEU A 42 13.88 18.57 11.91
CA LEU A 42 12.75 17.83 12.45
C LEU A 42 11.48 18.41 11.83
N GLU A 43 10.61 17.55 11.29
CA GLU A 43 9.38 17.95 10.62
C GLU A 43 8.23 17.06 11.07
N ALA A 44 7.12 17.67 11.47
CA ALA A 44 5.89 16.97 11.78
C ALA A 44 5.22 16.44 10.51
N LYS A 45 4.90 15.15 10.52
CA LYS A 45 4.10 14.50 9.50
C LYS A 45 2.65 14.42 10.01
N VAL A 46 1.94 15.54 9.87
CA VAL A 46 0.59 15.75 10.43
C VAL A 46 -0.44 14.69 10.00
N ASP A 47 -0.21 14.02 8.87
CA ASP A 47 -1.04 12.98 8.28
C ASP A 47 -0.85 11.60 8.91
N THR A 48 0.34 11.30 9.46
CA THR A 48 0.61 10.00 10.15
C THR A 48 0.92 10.14 11.62
N TRP A 49 0.85 11.37 12.15
CA TRP A 49 1.20 11.68 13.53
C TRP A 49 2.63 11.22 13.86
N ASP A 50 3.53 11.33 12.88
CA ASP A 50 4.95 11.00 13.03
C ASP A 50 5.82 12.25 12.99
N ILE A 51 7.10 12.05 13.28
CA ILE A 51 8.17 12.99 12.98
C ILE A 51 9.11 12.40 11.92
N ARG A 52 9.58 13.24 11.00
CA ARG A 52 10.63 12.88 10.03
C ARG A 52 11.79 13.85 10.05
N LEU A 53 12.93 13.45 9.48
CA LEU A 53 13.94 14.41 9.04
C LEU A 53 13.63 14.89 7.63
N ALA A 54 13.61 16.19 7.42
CA ALA A 54 13.40 16.80 6.10
C ALA A 54 14.43 17.90 5.84
N SER A 55 14.64 18.24 4.57
CA SER A 55 15.39 19.44 4.21
C SER A 55 14.75 20.67 4.85
N CYS A 56 15.54 21.49 5.53
CA CYS A 56 15.05 22.71 6.15
C CYS A 56 14.51 23.67 5.07
N ASN A 57 13.23 24.00 5.15
CA ASN A 57 12.52 24.79 4.14
C ASN A 57 11.67 25.93 4.74
N GLY A 58 11.68 26.09 6.07
CA GLY A 58 10.91 27.13 6.76
C GLY A 58 9.41 26.85 6.89
N SER A 59 8.97 25.63 6.58
CA SER A 59 7.58 25.20 6.77
C SER A 59 7.18 25.26 8.26
N THR A 60 5.91 25.57 8.52
CA THR A 60 5.33 25.51 9.88
C THR A 60 5.39 24.10 10.48
N ALA A 61 5.46 23.06 9.65
CA ALA A 61 5.65 21.67 10.09
C ALA A 61 7.02 21.47 10.75
N GLN A 62 7.99 22.35 10.48
CA GLN A 62 9.34 22.31 11.04
C GLN A 62 9.46 23.17 12.31
N ASN A 63 8.42 23.90 12.71
CA ASN A 63 8.47 24.79 13.86
C ASN A 63 8.00 24.09 15.14
N PHE A 64 8.92 23.90 16.08
CA PHE A 64 8.65 23.30 17.39
C PHE A 64 8.87 24.31 18.51
N SER A 65 7.93 24.36 19.44
CA SER A 65 7.98 25.16 20.67
C SER A 65 8.25 24.28 21.88
N PHE A 66 9.12 24.76 22.76
CA PHE A 66 9.51 24.10 23.99
C PHE A 66 8.68 24.68 25.13
N THR A 67 7.71 23.93 25.63
CA THR A 67 6.77 24.42 26.64
C THR A 67 7.12 23.82 28.01
N PRO A 68 7.57 24.63 28.99
CA PRO A 68 7.88 24.14 30.34
C PRO A 68 6.67 23.43 30.98
N VAL A 69 6.92 22.33 31.70
CA VAL A 69 5.83 21.58 32.38
C VAL A 69 5.29 22.29 33.62
N SER A 70 6.05 23.25 34.15
CA SER A 70 5.65 24.19 35.19
C SER A 70 6.53 25.44 35.13
N THR A 71 6.06 26.55 35.71
CA THR A 71 6.81 27.82 35.77
C THR A 71 8.20 27.59 36.38
N GLY A 72 9.24 27.96 35.64
CA GLY A 72 10.64 27.81 36.06
C GLY A 72 11.23 26.40 35.89
N SER A 73 10.50 25.44 35.32
CA SER A 73 11.02 24.09 35.07
C SER A 73 12.00 24.05 33.90
N SER A 74 13.09 23.29 34.05
CA SER A 74 14.00 22.91 32.95
C SER A 74 13.47 21.73 32.12
N ILE A 75 12.33 21.15 32.53
CA ILE A 75 11.63 20.08 31.83
C ILE A 75 10.51 20.69 30.99
N PHE A 76 10.42 20.27 29.74
CA PHE A 76 9.47 20.79 28.77
C PHE A 76 8.83 19.68 27.93
N THR A 77 7.69 20.01 27.33
CA THR A 77 7.14 19.27 26.19
C THR A 77 7.61 19.93 24.89
N ILE A 78 7.81 19.15 23.84
CA ILE A 78 8.23 19.64 22.52
C ILE A 78 7.02 19.60 21.60
N LYS A 79 6.40 20.74 21.38
CA LYS A 79 5.13 20.85 20.65
C LYS A 79 5.37 21.36 19.23
N ASN A 80 4.84 20.66 18.23
CA ASN A 80 4.81 21.18 16.87
C ASN A 80 3.69 22.23 16.72
N THR A 81 4.01 23.34 16.06
CA THR A 81 3.07 24.46 15.89
C THR A 81 1.96 24.19 14.87
N GLN A 82 2.25 23.45 13.80
CA GLN A 82 1.25 23.10 12.78
C GLN A 82 0.35 21.96 13.23
N ALA A 83 0.93 20.88 13.76
CA ALA A 83 0.19 19.71 14.19
C ALA A 83 -0.62 19.97 15.47
N ASN A 84 -0.19 20.92 16.30
CA ASN A 84 -0.68 21.11 17.67
C ASN A 84 -0.50 19.85 18.56
N LEU A 85 0.47 18.99 18.20
CA LEU A 85 0.82 17.75 18.90
C LEU A 85 2.25 17.82 19.46
N CYS A 86 2.53 17.01 20.48
CA CYS A 86 3.81 16.94 21.14
C CYS A 86 4.58 15.68 20.75
N VAL A 87 5.91 15.81 20.68
CA VAL A 87 6.82 14.67 20.54
C VAL A 87 6.61 13.72 21.71
N ASN A 88 6.32 12.45 21.40
CA ASN A 88 5.98 11.41 22.36
C ASN A 88 6.81 10.15 22.08
N ALA A 89 7.56 9.67 23.06
CA ALA A 89 8.16 8.35 22.97
C ALA A 89 7.13 7.28 23.37
N THR A 90 6.93 6.25 22.56
CA THR A 90 5.93 5.19 22.85
C THR A 90 6.26 4.41 24.13
N GLY A 91 7.52 4.44 24.57
CA GLY A 91 8.01 3.91 25.84
C GLY A 91 9.16 4.76 26.39
N THR A 92 9.54 4.52 27.66
CA THR A 92 10.67 5.22 28.32
C THR A 92 11.98 4.41 28.31
N GLY A 93 11.99 3.25 27.64
CA GLY A 93 13.16 2.39 27.45
C GLY A 93 13.84 2.59 26.10
N SER A 94 15.10 2.18 26.00
CA SER A 94 15.87 2.26 24.74
C SER A 94 15.22 1.40 23.65
N GLY A 95 15.12 1.92 22.43
CA GLY A 95 14.48 1.27 21.28
C GLY A 95 13.00 1.63 21.08
N ALA A 96 12.38 2.36 22.00
CA ALA A 96 11.00 2.83 21.81
C ALA A 96 10.93 3.88 20.69
N PHE A 97 9.96 3.74 19.80
CA PHE A 97 9.72 4.66 18.69
C PHE A 97 9.19 6.01 19.19
N VAL A 98 9.32 7.03 18.36
CA VAL A 98 8.85 8.39 18.67
C VAL A 98 7.85 8.85 17.63
N GLU A 99 6.72 9.33 18.11
CA GLU A 99 5.58 9.80 17.34
C GLU A 99 5.20 11.22 17.80
N LEU A 100 4.16 11.79 17.18
CA LEU A 100 3.42 12.94 17.67
C LEU A 100 2.13 12.46 18.34
N ASN A 101 1.83 13.00 19.51
CA ASN A 101 0.60 12.69 20.23
C ASN A 101 0.04 13.94 20.92
N THR A 102 -1.19 13.85 21.44
CA THR A 102 -1.81 14.95 22.18
C THR A 102 -0.90 15.38 23.32
N CYS A 103 -0.66 16.70 23.41
CA CYS A 103 0.23 17.26 24.43
C CYS A 103 -0.30 17.01 25.83
N GLN A 104 0.43 16.23 26.62
CA GLN A 104 0.09 15.90 28.00
C GLN A 104 1.31 16.16 28.91
N PRO A 105 1.41 17.34 29.54
CA PRO A 105 2.60 17.75 30.28
C PRO A 105 2.86 16.93 31.56
N THR A 106 1.93 16.09 31.98
CA THR A 106 2.09 15.14 33.09
C THR A 106 2.67 13.79 32.64
N GLN A 107 2.64 13.47 31.35
CA GLN A 107 3.18 12.21 30.83
C GLN A 107 4.70 12.21 30.80
N THR A 108 5.31 11.23 31.47
CA THR A 108 6.77 11.05 31.51
C THR A 108 7.40 10.85 30.13
N ARG A 109 6.64 10.28 29.18
CA ARG A 109 7.03 10.03 27.78
C ARG A 109 7.10 11.27 26.88
N GLN A 110 6.58 12.41 27.34
CA GLN A 110 6.62 13.69 26.63
C GLN A 110 7.47 14.75 27.34
N ARG A 111 8.10 14.38 28.46
CA ARG A 111 8.91 15.27 29.29
C ARG A 111 10.37 15.19 28.88
N PHE A 112 10.86 16.21 28.20
CA PHE A 112 12.23 16.31 27.76
C PHE A 112 12.99 17.38 28.53
N GLN A 113 14.31 17.22 28.58
CA GLN A 113 15.26 18.24 29.02
C GLN A 113 16.43 18.29 28.04
N THR A 114 17.06 19.46 27.90
CA THR A 114 18.25 19.59 27.07
C THR A 114 19.51 19.30 27.86
N VAL A 115 20.45 18.57 27.26
CA VAL A 115 21.80 18.34 27.80
C VAL A 115 22.81 18.92 26.82
N ALA A 116 23.58 19.93 27.21
CA ALA A 116 24.62 20.50 26.34
C ALA A 116 25.70 19.48 26.02
N LEU A 117 26.16 19.47 24.77
CA LEU A 117 27.32 18.72 24.32
C LEU A 117 28.58 19.62 24.34
N ALA A 118 29.75 18.98 24.33
CA ALA A 118 31.04 19.70 24.29
C ALA A 118 31.10 20.65 23.09
N GLY A 119 31.51 21.91 23.32
CA GLY A 119 31.54 22.96 22.30
C GLY A 119 30.31 23.89 22.28
N GLY A 120 29.30 23.65 23.12
CA GLY A 120 28.25 24.61 23.47
C GLY A 120 27.21 24.95 22.39
N SER A 121 27.42 24.51 21.15
CA SER A 121 26.55 24.81 19.99
C SER A 121 25.51 23.72 19.68
N THR A 122 25.61 22.56 20.33
CA THR A 122 24.70 21.42 20.16
C THR A 122 24.25 20.86 21.51
N TYR A 123 23.11 20.17 21.52
CA TYR A 123 22.52 19.57 22.71
C TYR A 123 21.84 18.24 22.39
N GLN A 124 21.61 17.41 23.42
CA GLN A 124 20.75 16.23 23.35
C GLN A 124 19.37 16.54 23.91
N LEU A 125 18.33 15.89 23.37
CA LEU A 125 16.97 15.90 23.90
C LEU A 125 16.74 14.62 24.72
N LYS A 126 16.89 14.71 26.04
CA LYS A 126 16.81 13.57 26.96
C LYS A 126 15.42 13.49 27.60
N LEU A 127 14.83 12.29 27.69
CA LEU A 127 13.63 12.08 28.51
C LEU A 127 13.96 12.34 29.98
N ALA A 128 13.14 13.13 30.66
CA ALA A 128 13.37 13.50 32.06
C ALA A 128 13.25 12.29 33.01
N SER A 129 12.47 11.27 32.62
CA SER A 129 12.23 10.09 33.46
C SER A 129 13.36 9.07 33.48
N ASN A 130 14.19 9.00 32.44
CA ASN A 130 15.20 7.95 32.25
C ASN A 130 16.44 8.45 31.47
N ASN A 131 17.51 7.66 31.40
CA ASN A 131 18.72 8.05 30.66
C ASN A 131 18.66 7.72 29.15
N VAL A 132 17.57 8.08 28.47
CA VAL A 132 17.40 7.89 27.02
C VAL A 132 17.16 9.21 26.29
N CYS A 133 17.71 9.31 25.09
CA CYS A 133 17.76 10.51 24.27
C CYS A 133 17.07 10.29 22.92
N LEU A 134 16.37 11.31 22.44
CA LEU A 134 15.81 11.34 21.09
C LEU A 134 16.93 11.12 20.08
N THR A 135 16.80 10.04 19.32
CA THR A 135 17.77 9.57 18.35
C THR A 135 17.16 9.64 16.97
N ALA A 136 17.77 10.44 16.10
CA ALA A 136 17.33 10.63 14.74
C ALA A 136 17.68 9.41 13.86
N PRO A 137 16.92 9.17 12.77
CA PRO A 137 17.36 8.26 11.72
C PRO A 137 18.63 8.76 11.02
N THR A 138 19.34 7.87 10.33
CA THR A 138 20.60 8.19 9.64
C THR A 138 20.43 8.84 8.27
N GLN A 139 19.19 8.97 7.77
CA GLN A 139 18.91 9.54 6.45
C GLN A 139 17.73 10.53 6.49
N VAL A 140 17.82 11.57 5.64
CA VAL A 140 16.73 12.50 5.39
C VAL A 140 15.57 11.77 4.69
N GLY A 141 14.34 12.06 5.09
CA GLY A 141 13.11 11.46 4.59
C GLY A 141 12.57 10.30 5.44
N GLN A 142 13.34 9.80 6.41
CA GLN A 142 12.92 8.71 7.29
C GLN A 142 12.11 9.20 8.50
N VAL A 143 11.11 8.40 8.90
CA VAL A 143 10.26 8.59 10.10
C VAL A 143 10.69 7.73 11.29
N ALA A 144 11.83 7.04 11.19
CA ALA A 144 12.29 6.04 12.16
C ALA A 144 13.00 6.66 13.39
N PHE A 145 12.35 7.61 14.05
CA PHE A 145 12.87 8.15 15.31
C PHE A 145 12.67 7.16 16.44
N SER A 146 13.64 7.12 17.35
CA SER A 146 13.56 6.33 18.57
C SER A 146 14.14 7.11 19.74
N VAL A 147 13.90 6.62 20.96
CA VAL A 147 14.74 6.96 22.11
C VAL A 147 15.73 5.83 22.36
N ALA A 148 17.00 6.17 22.58
CA ALA A 148 18.04 5.21 22.90
C ALA A 148 18.88 5.71 24.08
N THR A 149 19.62 4.84 24.76
CA THR A 149 20.52 5.27 25.85
C THR A 149 21.35 6.49 25.44
N CYS A 150 21.33 7.54 26.25
CA CYS A 150 22.03 8.78 25.94
C CYS A 150 23.53 8.52 25.84
N ASN A 151 24.12 8.87 24.70
CA ASN A 151 25.54 8.73 24.41
C ASN A 151 26.02 10.02 23.72
N THR A 152 26.89 10.79 24.37
CA THR A 152 27.40 12.06 23.85
C THR A 152 28.25 11.91 22.59
N SER A 153 28.74 10.69 22.31
CA SER A 153 29.47 10.36 21.07
C SER A 153 28.53 9.92 19.93
N ASN A 154 27.24 9.75 20.18
CA ASN A 154 26.28 9.41 19.13
C ASN A 154 25.82 10.67 18.38
N ALA A 155 26.32 10.83 17.16
CA ALA A 155 26.00 11.98 16.31
C ALA A 155 24.49 12.14 16.05
N ASN A 156 23.72 11.04 16.00
CA ASN A 156 22.27 11.07 15.76
C ASN A 156 21.46 11.56 16.97
N GLN A 157 22.10 11.78 18.13
CA GLN A 157 21.49 12.37 19.32
C GLN A 157 21.85 13.85 19.49
N ALA A 158 22.61 14.44 18.55
CA ALA A 158 23.04 15.84 18.61
C ALA A 158 22.10 16.74 17.79
N TRP A 159 21.56 17.76 18.45
CA TRP A 159 20.58 18.71 17.92
C TRP A 159 21.09 20.15 18.04
N ARG A 160 20.60 21.05 17.17
CA ARG A 160 20.85 22.49 17.19
C ARG A 160 19.62 23.27 16.72
N ASN A 161 19.57 24.57 16.98
CA ASN A 161 18.41 25.42 16.65
C ASN A 161 18.52 26.19 15.32
N ASN A 162 19.66 26.10 14.63
CA ASN A 162 19.92 26.84 13.38
C ASN A 162 20.35 25.90 12.25
N ALA A 163 19.78 26.10 11.05
CA ALA A 163 20.27 25.47 9.82
C ALA A 163 21.56 26.17 9.35
N PRO A 164 22.56 25.44 8.81
CA PRO A 164 23.76 26.06 8.25
C PRO A 164 23.40 26.85 6.99
N SER A 165 23.97 28.05 6.83
CA SER A 165 23.80 28.87 5.63
C SER A 165 24.26 28.12 4.38
N PRO A 166 23.52 28.14 3.25
CA PRO A 166 24.00 27.56 2.00
C PRO A 166 25.31 28.24 1.57
N ALA A 167 26.27 27.45 1.09
CA ALA A 167 27.52 27.95 0.54
C ALA A 167 27.27 28.74 -0.77
N PRO A 168 27.96 29.87 -1.01
CA PRO A 168 27.73 30.69 -2.20
C PRO A 168 28.11 29.96 -3.48
N THR A 169 27.23 30.04 -4.48
CA THR A 169 27.39 29.48 -5.82
C THR A 169 28.47 30.25 -6.61
N PRO A 170 29.42 29.58 -7.31
CA PRO A 170 30.39 30.25 -8.18
C PRO A 170 29.72 31.02 -9.32
N ALA A 171 30.29 32.19 -9.66
CA ALA A 171 29.82 33.10 -10.70
C ALA A 171 29.95 32.51 -12.13
N PRO A 172 29.07 32.90 -13.07
CA PRO A 172 29.04 32.34 -14.43
C PRO A 172 30.21 32.82 -15.30
N THR A 173 30.75 31.91 -16.12
CA THR A 173 31.80 32.15 -17.13
C THR A 173 31.18 32.74 -18.42
N PRO A 174 31.85 33.68 -19.13
CA PRO A 174 31.27 34.39 -20.28
C PRO A 174 31.10 33.55 -21.55
N ALA A 175 30.15 33.97 -22.40
CA ALA A 175 29.76 33.36 -23.66
C ALA A 175 30.78 33.59 -24.81
N PRO A 176 30.89 32.65 -25.79
CA PRO A 176 31.70 32.86 -26.99
C PRO A 176 30.93 33.57 -28.12
N THR A 177 31.66 34.45 -28.81
CA THR A 177 31.25 35.21 -30.00
C THR A 177 31.54 34.43 -31.30
N PRO A 178 30.67 34.50 -32.32
CA PRO A 178 31.07 34.24 -33.71
C PRO A 178 30.89 35.46 -34.63
N ALA A 179 31.78 35.58 -35.61
CA ALA A 179 31.70 36.44 -36.80
C ALA A 179 32.33 35.67 -38.01
N PRO A 180 32.29 36.18 -39.25
CA PRO A 180 31.16 36.49 -40.15
C PRO A 180 31.20 35.67 -41.49
N THR A 181 30.18 35.85 -42.35
CA THR A 181 30.00 35.41 -43.78
C THR A 181 30.76 36.38 -44.75
N PRO A 182 30.91 36.24 -46.12
CA PRO A 182 30.34 35.34 -47.16
C PRO A 182 31.34 34.83 -48.27
N ALA A 183 30.96 34.04 -49.32
CA ALA A 183 30.56 34.44 -50.71
C ALA A 183 30.46 33.18 -51.67
N PRO A 184 30.26 33.28 -53.01
CA PRO A 184 29.10 32.79 -53.79
C PRO A 184 29.30 31.52 -54.66
N THR A 185 28.18 31.14 -55.31
CA THR A 185 27.78 30.01 -56.18
C THR A 185 28.68 29.64 -57.39
N PRO A 186 28.78 28.32 -57.71
CA PRO A 186 29.00 27.83 -59.08
C PRO A 186 27.80 27.04 -59.67
N ALA A 187 27.85 26.94 -61.01
CA ALA A 187 26.86 26.55 -62.03
C ALA A 187 26.26 25.12 -61.96
N PRO A 188 25.14 24.85 -62.70
CA PRO A 188 24.43 23.57 -62.65
C PRO A 188 25.07 22.49 -63.54
N THR A 189 25.05 21.26 -63.06
CA THR A 189 25.55 20.05 -63.75
C THR A 189 24.42 18.99 -63.78
N PRO A 190 24.32 18.11 -64.81
CA PRO A 190 23.06 17.59 -65.34
C PRO A 190 22.35 16.51 -64.50
N ALA A 191 21.09 16.28 -64.88
CA ALA A 191 20.16 15.30 -64.31
C ALA A 191 20.72 13.85 -64.33
N PRO A 192 20.69 13.14 -63.20
CA PRO A 192 20.99 11.72 -63.17
C PRO A 192 19.79 10.88 -63.65
N THR A 193 20.14 9.86 -64.42
CA THR A 193 19.35 8.73 -64.92
C THR A 193 18.44 8.10 -63.84
N PRO A 194 17.23 7.60 -64.19
CA PRO A 194 16.34 6.94 -63.23
C PRO A 194 17.05 5.79 -62.52
N ALA A 195 17.12 5.88 -61.19
CA ALA A 195 17.64 4.80 -60.36
C ALA A 195 16.69 3.58 -60.46
N PRO A 196 17.23 2.35 -60.55
CA PRO A 196 16.41 1.15 -60.49
C PRO A 196 15.63 1.15 -59.18
N THR A 197 14.35 0.74 -59.24
CA THR A 197 13.48 0.56 -58.08
C THR A 197 14.25 -0.20 -57.00
N PRO A 198 14.47 0.38 -55.81
CA PRO A 198 15.19 -0.28 -54.74
C PRO A 198 14.52 -1.63 -54.45
N ALA A 199 15.33 -2.68 -54.32
CA ALA A 199 14.88 -3.91 -53.71
C ALA A 199 14.17 -3.56 -52.37
N PRO A 200 13.06 -4.24 -52.02
CA PRO A 200 12.30 -3.92 -50.82
C PRO A 200 13.26 -3.85 -49.64
N THR A 201 13.34 -2.66 -49.03
CA THR A 201 14.17 -2.42 -47.87
C THR A 201 13.79 -3.45 -46.81
N PRO A 202 14.75 -4.22 -46.26
CA PRO A 202 14.46 -5.16 -45.18
C PRO A 202 13.65 -4.45 -44.10
N ALA A 203 12.61 -5.11 -43.59
CA ALA A 203 11.83 -4.55 -42.50
C ALA A 203 12.79 -4.14 -41.36
N PRO A 204 12.66 -2.93 -40.80
CA PRO A 204 13.56 -2.46 -39.75
C PRO A 204 13.64 -3.48 -38.61
N ALA A 205 14.83 -3.68 -38.06
CA ALA A 205 15.03 -4.61 -36.95
C ALA A 205 14.14 -4.21 -35.77
N PRO A 206 13.51 -5.16 -35.06
CA PRO A 206 12.69 -4.83 -33.91
C PRO A 206 13.55 -4.24 -32.78
N VAL A 207 12.98 -3.28 -32.05
CA VAL A 207 13.59 -2.70 -30.84
C VAL A 207 13.27 -3.63 -29.68
N GLU A 208 14.28 -3.95 -28.87
CA GLU A 208 14.14 -4.82 -27.70
C GLU A 208 14.78 -4.21 -26.46
N THR A 209 14.18 -4.48 -25.31
CA THR A 209 14.70 -4.09 -24.00
C THR A 209 14.43 -5.17 -22.97
N SER A 210 15.27 -5.18 -21.94
CA SER A 210 15.12 -6.03 -20.77
C SER A 210 14.98 -5.20 -19.51
N PHE A 211 14.27 -5.76 -18.53
CA PHE A 211 13.97 -5.11 -17.27
C PHE A 211 14.58 -5.86 -16.09
N THR A 212 14.85 -5.11 -15.01
CA THR A 212 15.24 -5.68 -13.73
C THR A 212 14.05 -5.68 -12.79
N VAL A 213 13.93 -6.71 -11.96
CA VAL A 213 12.90 -6.80 -10.92
C VAL A 213 13.18 -5.82 -9.78
N SER A 214 12.14 -5.21 -9.24
CA SER A 214 12.19 -4.41 -8.01
C SER A 214 11.92 -5.28 -6.79
N THR A 215 12.67 -5.07 -5.72
CA THR A 215 12.40 -5.65 -4.39
C THR A 215 11.47 -4.79 -3.55
N ALA A 216 10.98 -3.66 -4.08
CA ALA A 216 10.07 -2.78 -3.35
C ALA A 216 8.70 -3.44 -3.14
N GLU A 217 8.08 -3.14 -2.01
CA GLU A 217 6.65 -3.35 -1.81
C GLU A 217 5.87 -2.39 -2.70
N ILE A 218 4.92 -2.92 -3.46
CA ILE A 218 4.11 -2.14 -4.40
C ILE A 218 2.65 -2.41 -4.08
N ALA A 219 1.96 -1.36 -3.61
CA ALA A 219 0.53 -1.39 -3.40
C ALA A 219 -0.17 -1.43 -4.76
N ASN A 220 -0.87 -2.53 -5.04
CA ASN A 220 -1.60 -2.76 -6.28
C ASN A 220 -3.06 -3.12 -5.95
N PRO A 221 -4.03 -2.79 -6.81
CA PRO A 221 -5.44 -3.08 -6.56
C PRO A 221 -5.74 -4.56 -6.34
N GLU A 222 -6.77 -4.86 -5.54
CA GLU A 222 -7.37 -6.21 -5.41
C GLU A 222 -6.45 -7.30 -4.85
N ARG A 223 -5.32 -6.91 -4.25
CA ARG A 223 -4.36 -7.79 -3.60
C ARG A 223 -3.71 -7.17 -2.38
N GLY A 224 -3.03 -8.00 -1.59
CA GLY A 224 -2.14 -7.58 -0.52
C GLY A 224 -2.83 -7.53 0.84
N MET A 225 -2.21 -6.82 1.77
CA MET A 225 -2.79 -6.64 3.09
C MET A 225 -4.01 -5.72 3.01
N TYR A 226 -5.05 -5.99 3.81
CA TYR A 226 -6.21 -5.11 3.97
C TYR A 226 -6.41 -4.67 5.42
N THR A 227 -7.23 -3.64 5.57
CA THR A 227 -7.80 -3.18 6.84
C THR A 227 -9.31 -3.04 6.71
N TRP A 228 -9.99 -2.78 7.81
CA TRP A 228 -11.44 -2.63 7.87
C TRP A 228 -11.87 -1.22 7.52
N ALA A 229 -12.95 -1.06 6.76
CA ALA A 229 -13.56 0.24 6.49
C ALA A 229 -13.96 0.91 7.81
N ALA A 230 -14.81 0.21 8.56
CA ALA A 230 -15.28 0.49 9.91
C ALA A 230 -16.02 -0.76 10.41
N ASN A 231 -16.56 -0.74 11.63
CA ASN A 231 -17.46 -1.80 12.13
C ASN A 231 -18.76 -1.92 11.30
N ASP A 232 -19.12 -0.84 10.61
CA ASP A 232 -20.19 -0.78 9.62
C ASP A 232 -19.80 0.18 8.50
N LEU A 233 -19.86 -0.27 7.25
CA LEU A 233 -19.58 0.52 6.06
C LEU A 233 -20.42 1.80 6.02
N LEU A 234 -21.65 1.79 6.55
CA LEU A 234 -22.50 2.98 6.59
C LEU A 234 -21.90 4.11 7.46
N SER A 235 -21.08 3.78 8.45
CA SER A 235 -20.35 4.74 9.28
C SER A 235 -19.01 5.20 8.70
N TRP A 236 -18.55 4.54 7.62
CA TRP A 236 -17.28 4.86 6.97
C TRP A 236 -17.32 6.23 6.29
N THR A 237 -16.29 7.03 6.50
CA THR A 237 -16.18 8.40 5.96
C THR A 237 -15.14 8.50 4.86
N GLN A 238 -15.21 9.57 4.06
CA GLN A 238 -14.18 9.87 3.06
C GLN A 238 -12.79 10.00 3.69
N ALA A 239 -12.68 10.60 4.88
CA ALA A 239 -11.40 10.75 5.58
C ALA A 239 -10.80 9.39 5.96
N ASN A 240 -11.62 8.41 6.37
CA ASN A 240 -11.15 7.05 6.61
C ASN A 240 -10.62 6.41 5.31
N ALA A 241 -11.38 6.52 4.21
CA ALA A 241 -10.99 5.98 2.92
C ALA A 241 -9.67 6.57 2.41
N ASP A 242 -9.51 7.89 2.51
CA ASP A 242 -8.29 8.58 2.09
C ASP A 242 -7.10 8.16 2.96
N ALA A 243 -7.27 8.10 4.29
CA ALA A 243 -6.23 7.66 5.22
C ALA A 243 -5.77 6.22 4.93
N GLN A 244 -6.70 5.32 4.63
CA GLN A 244 -6.39 3.93 4.27
C GLN A 244 -5.60 3.85 2.95
N PHE A 245 -5.98 4.62 1.95
CA PHE A 245 -5.22 4.69 0.70
C PHE A 245 -3.79 5.22 0.93
N GLN A 246 -3.65 6.27 1.75
CA GLN A 246 -2.34 6.86 2.10
C GLN A 246 -1.47 5.90 2.93
N ALA A 247 -2.08 5.06 3.77
CA ALA A 247 -1.40 3.99 4.49
C ALA A 247 -0.94 2.83 3.59
N GLY A 248 -1.26 2.87 2.29
CA GLY A 248 -0.82 1.88 1.30
C GLY A 248 -1.82 0.76 1.03
N TYR A 249 -3.00 0.78 1.66
CA TYR A 249 -4.05 -0.19 1.37
C TYR A 249 -4.70 0.08 0.02
N ARG A 250 -5.05 -1.00 -0.69
CA ARG A 250 -5.83 -0.95 -1.94
C ARG A 250 -7.09 -1.81 -1.88
N VAL A 251 -7.19 -2.65 -0.87
CA VAL A 251 -8.34 -3.49 -0.54
C VAL A 251 -8.76 -3.17 0.88
N VAL A 252 -10.05 -3.05 1.10
CA VAL A 252 -10.64 -2.79 2.42
C VAL A 252 -11.81 -3.74 2.63
N TYR A 253 -11.86 -4.39 3.79
CA TYR A 253 -13.00 -5.19 4.19
C TYR A 253 -14.14 -4.29 4.67
N ALA A 254 -15.35 -4.57 4.22
CA ALA A 254 -16.48 -3.67 4.34
C ALA A 254 -17.72 -4.40 4.89
N PRO A 255 -17.79 -4.64 6.20
CA PRO A 255 -18.98 -5.20 6.82
C PRO A 255 -20.14 -4.19 6.69
N VAL A 256 -21.34 -4.66 6.36
CA VAL A 256 -22.56 -3.86 6.26
C VAL A 256 -23.57 -4.39 7.27
N ARG A 257 -23.89 -3.58 8.27
CA ARG A 257 -24.79 -3.98 9.37
C ARG A 257 -26.25 -3.81 8.95
N LEU A 258 -26.98 -4.91 8.92
CA LEU A 258 -28.40 -5.00 8.56
C LEU A 258 -29.28 -5.46 9.73
N ASP A 259 -28.72 -5.54 10.94
CA ASP A 259 -29.34 -6.07 12.16
C ASP A 259 -30.69 -5.40 12.43
N ALA A 260 -30.74 -4.06 12.32
CA ALA A 260 -31.95 -3.25 12.50
C ALA A 260 -33.06 -3.56 11.48
N TYR A 261 -32.73 -4.27 10.40
CA TYR A 261 -33.64 -4.60 9.30
C TYR A 261 -33.90 -6.10 9.19
N ALA A 262 -33.46 -6.93 10.15
CA ALA A 262 -33.67 -8.38 10.10
C ALA A 262 -35.15 -8.80 10.01
N SER A 263 -36.09 -7.92 10.38
CA SER A 263 -37.54 -8.15 10.28
C SER A 263 -38.26 -7.26 9.26
N THR A 264 -37.61 -6.23 8.69
CA THR A 264 -38.22 -5.22 7.80
C THR A 264 -37.51 -5.18 6.45
N THR A 265 -38.09 -4.55 5.42
CA THR A 265 -37.37 -4.35 4.14
C THR A 265 -36.30 -3.29 4.30
N LEU A 266 -35.21 -3.36 3.53
CA LEU A 266 -34.21 -2.30 3.52
C LEU A 266 -34.85 -0.98 3.07
N PRO A 267 -34.76 0.09 3.87
CA PRO A 267 -35.22 1.41 3.44
C PRO A 267 -34.41 1.91 2.24
N ALA A 268 -35.05 2.68 1.36
CA ALA A 268 -34.36 3.31 0.22
C ALA A 268 -33.14 4.14 0.66
N SER A 269 -33.22 4.79 1.83
CA SER A 269 -32.12 5.56 2.42
C SER A 269 -30.88 4.71 2.71
N VAL A 270 -31.03 3.42 3.07
CA VAL A 270 -29.89 2.52 3.27
C VAL A 270 -29.21 2.21 1.94
N LEU A 271 -30.00 1.94 0.89
CA LEU A 271 -29.48 1.66 -0.45
C LEU A 271 -28.76 2.89 -1.05
N THR A 272 -29.30 4.09 -0.84
CA THR A 272 -28.65 5.36 -1.23
C THR A 272 -27.34 5.54 -0.47
N GLN A 273 -27.32 5.37 0.86
CA GLN A 273 -26.09 5.48 1.64
C GLN A 273 -25.03 4.47 1.19
N LEU A 274 -25.40 3.21 0.92
CA LEU A 274 -24.47 2.21 0.39
C LEU A 274 -23.85 2.65 -0.94
N THR A 275 -24.66 3.19 -1.85
CA THR A 275 -24.18 3.74 -3.13
C THR A 275 -23.17 4.87 -2.91
N GLU A 276 -23.41 5.75 -1.94
CA GLU A 276 -22.46 6.80 -1.57
C GLU A 276 -21.15 6.24 -1.00
N ARG A 277 -21.19 5.17 -0.18
CA ARG A 277 -19.98 4.53 0.36
C ARG A 277 -19.14 3.86 -0.72
N PHE A 278 -19.78 3.22 -1.72
CA PHE A 278 -19.06 2.75 -2.90
C PHE A 278 -18.44 3.91 -3.71
N ALA A 279 -19.14 5.04 -3.83
CA ALA A 279 -18.56 6.23 -4.45
C ALA A 279 -17.39 6.83 -3.66
N MET A 280 -17.37 6.71 -2.33
CA MET A 280 -16.21 7.09 -1.51
C MET A 280 -14.99 6.21 -1.81
N ALA A 281 -15.17 4.89 -1.89
CA ALA A 281 -14.11 3.96 -2.29
C ALA A 281 -13.53 4.34 -3.66
N ARG A 282 -14.42 4.64 -4.63
CA ARG A 282 -14.04 5.11 -5.98
C ARG A 282 -13.18 6.37 -5.93
N ARG A 283 -13.62 7.38 -5.17
CA ARG A 283 -12.89 8.64 -5.02
C ARG A 283 -11.56 8.49 -4.31
N ALA A 284 -11.42 7.54 -3.38
CA ALA A 284 -10.19 7.28 -2.65
C ALA A 284 -9.16 6.47 -3.47
N GLY A 285 -9.60 5.62 -4.40
CA GLY A 285 -8.73 4.69 -5.12
C GLY A 285 -8.69 3.30 -4.47
N LEU A 286 -9.75 2.91 -3.75
CA LEU A 286 -9.86 1.65 -3.02
C LEU A 286 -10.81 0.67 -3.71
N LYS A 287 -10.60 -0.62 -3.44
CA LYS A 287 -11.54 -1.71 -3.73
C LYS A 287 -12.07 -2.29 -2.42
N LEU A 288 -13.33 -2.69 -2.41
CA LEU A 288 -14.02 -3.21 -1.23
C LEU A 288 -14.20 -4.72 -1.32
N VAL A 289 -14.22 -5.36 -0.15
CA VAL A 289 -14.73 -6.71 0.08
C VAL A 289 -15.98 -6.61 0.96
N PRO A 290 -17.18 -6.41 0.40
CA PRO A 290 -18.39 -6.26 1.19
C PRO A 290 -18.84 -7.58 1.83
N ARG A 291 -19.41 -7.52 3.03
CA ARG A 291 -20.11 -8.63 3.70
C ARG A 291 -21.34 -8.07 4.42
N PHE A 292 -22.54 -8.55 4.12
CA PHE A 292 -23.80 -8.05 4.70
C PHE A 292 -24.24 -8.91 5.87
N LEU A 293 -24.55 -8.32 7.03
CA LEU A 293 -24.64 -9.04 8.31
C LEU A 293 -25.94 -8.71 9.05
N TYR A 294 -26.63 -9.69 9.66
CA TYR A 294 -27.77 -9.41 10.56
C TYR A 294 -27.43 -9.41 12.04
N ASN A 295 -26.27 -9.92 12.38
CA ASN A 295 -25.82 -10.00 13.75
C ASN A 295 -24.29 -9.89 13.77
N TYR A 296 -23.80 -9.24 14.81
CA TYR A 296 -22.39 -9.06 15.08
C TYR A 296 -22.25 -9.06 16.61
N PRO A 297 -22.17 -10.24 17.23
CA PRO A 297 -21.98 -10.31 18.67
C PRO A 297 -20.61 -9.71 19.03
N GLU A 298 -20.54 -9.06 20.19
CA GLU A 298 -19.30 -8.42 20.66
C GLU A 298 -18.28 -9.44 21.19
N ASN A 299 -18.71 -10.67 21.49
CA ASN A 299 -17.86 -11.73 22.00
C ASN A 299 -18.22 -13.11 21.40
N GLU A 300 -17.27 -14.03 21.49
CA GLU A 300 -17.35 -15.40 20.96
C GLU A 300 -18.18 -16.35 21.83
N THR A 301 -18.73 -15.89 22.95
CA THR A 301 -19.60 -16.73 23.79
C THR A 301 -21.08 -16.55 23.48
N GLU A 302 -21.46 -15.42 22.87
CA GLU A 302 -22.86 -15.07 22.61
C GLU A 302 -23.34 -15.42 21.20
N TYR A 303 -22.44 -15.86 20.31
CA TYR A 303 -22.78 -16.12 18.91
C TYR A 303 -23.87 -17.19 18.72
N GLN A 304 -24.06 -18.09 19.69
CA GLN A 304 -25.10 -19.13 19.63
C GLN A 304 -26.51 -18.57 19.83
N ASN A 305 -26.62 -17.38 20.43
CA ASN A 305 -27.89 -16.73 20.73
C ASN A 305 -28.29 -15.68 19.68
N VAL A 306 -27.45 -15.46 18.66
CA VAL A 306 -27.71 -14.44 17.66
C VAL A 306 -28.83 -14.84 16.72
N LYS A 307 -29.69 -13.87 16.41
CA LYS A 307 -30.82 -14.05 15.50
C LYS A 307 -30.46 -13.55 14.11
N ASP A 308 -30.77 -14.33 13.11
CA ASP A 308 -30.73 -13.94 11.70
C ASP A 308 -32.14 -13.67 11.17
N ALA A 309 -32.23 -13.21 9.93
CA ALA A 309 -33.50 -12.97 9.26
C ALA A 309 -34.09 -14.27 8.68
N THR A 310 -35.40 -14.30 8.43
CA THR A 310 -36.03 -15.45 7.72
C THR A 310 -35.49 -15.57 6.29
N LEU A 311 -35.55 -16.76 5.69
CA LEU A 311 -35.10 -16.99 4.31
C LEU A 311 -35.74 -15.99 3.32
N THR A 312 -37.05 -15.79 3.40
CA THR A 312 -37.79 -14.82 2.57
C THR A 312 -37.24 -13.41 2.71
N ARG A 313 -36.89 -13.00 3.94
CA ARG A 313 -36.28 -11.69 4.20
C ARG A 313 -34.88 -11.58 3.61
N VAL A 314 -34.05 -12.61 3.77
CA VAL A 314 -32.69 -12.66 3.17
C VAL A 314 -32.76 -12.52 1.66
N LEU A 315 -33.59 -13.34 1.00
CA LEU A 315 -33.76 -13.28 -0.46
C LEU A 315 -34.29 -11.92 -0.91
N GLY A 316 -35.24 -11.33 -0.16
CA GLY A 316 -35.75 -9.99 -0.42
C GLY A 316 -34.65 -8.92 -0.34
N HIS A 317 -33.79 -8.97 0.67
CA HIS A 317 -32.68 -8.03 0.82
C HIS A 317 -31.63 -8.17 -0.29
N ILE A 318 -31.28 -9.40 -0.67
CA ILE A 318 -30.39 -9.64 -1.81
C ILE A 318 -30.98 -9.04 -3.09
N GLY A 319 -32.29 -9.19 -3.31
CA GLY A 319 -33.01 -8.55 -4.41
C GLY A 319 -32.93 -7.01 -4.38
N GLN A 320 -33.09 -6.39 -3.20
CA GLN A 320 -32.94 -4.93 -3.04
C GLN A 320 -31.50 -4.45 -3.25
N LEU A 321 -30.51 -5.28 -2.92
CA LEU A 321 -29.08 -4.96 -3.05
C LEU A 321 -28.53 -5.19 -4.46
N LYS A 322 -29.11 -6.09 -5.26
CA LYS A 322 -28.71 -6.39 -6.65
C LYS A 322 -28.43 -5.14 -7.51
N PRO A 323 -29.33 -4.14 -7.61
CA PRO A 323 -29.04 -2.93 -8.40
C PRO A 323 -27.86 -2.13 -7.84
N VAL A 324 -27.69 -2.07 -6.51
CA VAL A 324 -26.58 -1.36 -5.87
C VAL A 324 -25.24 -2.05 -6.16
N LEU A 325 -25.19 -3.38 -6.01
CA LEU A 325 -24.00 -4.20 -6.27
C LEU A 325 -23.61 -4.16 -7.76
N THR A 326 -24.59 -4.24 -8.65
CA THR A 326 -24.35 -4.17 -10.10
C THR A 326 -23.79 -2.82 -10.52
N ALA A 327 -24.38 -1.72 -10.04
CA ALA A 327 -23.96 -0.37 -10.38
C ALA A 327 -22.57 0.01 -9.81
N ASN A 328 -22.09 -0.70 -8.79
CA ASN A 328 -20.82 -0.42 -8.11
C ASN A 328 -19.82 -1.58 -8.20
N ALA A 329 -20.02 -2.51 -9.13
CA ALA A 329 -19.16 -3.67 -9.30
C ALA A 329 -17.70 -3.30 -9.62
N ASP A 330 -17.48 -2.11 -10.19
CA ASP A 330 -16.16 -1.57 -10.49
C ASP A 330 -15.28 -1.44 -9.23
N VAL A 331 -15.86 -1.08 -8.07
CA VAL A 331 -15.12 -0.97 -6.81
C VAL A 331 -15.20 -2.22 -5.92
N ILE A 332 -15.91 -3.27 -6.33
CA ILE A 332 -15.95 -4.54 -5.60
C ILE A 332 -14.80 -5.43 -6.08
N ALA A 333 -13.86 -5.74 -5.18
CA ALA A 333 -12.82 -6.73 -5.43
C ALA A 333 -13.44 -8.13 -5.47
N TYR A 334 -14.13 -8.49 -4.38
CA TYR A 334 -14.80 -9.77 -4.13
C TYR A 334 -16.00 -9.52 -3.21
N LEU A 335 -17.04 -10.36 -3.25
CA LEU A 335 -18.13 -10.33 -2.26
C LEU A 335 -17.98 -11.51 -1.31
N GLN A 336 -17.89 -11.27 -0.01
CA GLN A 336 -18.01 -12.36 0.97
C GLN A 336 -19.48 -12.63 1.25
N ALA A 337 -19.87 -13.92 1.15
CA ALA A 337 -21.23 -14.35 1.39
C ALA A 337 -21.57 -14.13 2.87
N GLY A 338 -22.40 -13.12 3.15
CA GLY A 338 -22.88 -12.79 4.48
C GLY A 338 -24.24 -13.42 4.80
N PHE A 339 -25.05 -12.72 5.59
CA PHE A 339 -26.46 -12.97 5.94
C PHE A 339 -26.74 -14.15 6.86
N ILE A 340 -25.93 -15.21 6.86
CA ILE A 340 -26.20 -16.41 7.67
C ILE A 340 -25.23 -16.46 8.86
N GLY A 341 -25.78 -16.57 10.07
CA GLY A 341 -25.00 -16.75 11.30
C GLY A 341 -24.22 -15.52 11.74
N ALA A 342 -23.56 -15.69 12.89
CA ALA A 342 -22.69 -14.68 13.50
C ALA A 342 -21.65 -14.19 12.48
N TRP A 343 -21.47 -12.87 12.41
CA TRP A 343 -20.53 -12.22 11.49
C TRP A 343 -20.73 -12.60 10.01
N GLY A 344 -21.89 -13.19 9.67
CA GLY A 344 -22.26 -13.62 8.34
C GLY A 344 -21.45 -14.80 7.82
N GLU A 345 -20.93 -15.66 8.68
CA GLU A 345 -19.95 -16.69 8.31
C GLU A 345 -20.53 -18.06 7.94
N TRP A 346 -21.84 -18.27 8.19
CA TRP A 346 -22.61 -19.46 7.82
C TRP A 346 -22.44 -20.68 8.74
N HIS A 347 -21.97 -20.53 9.99
CA HIS A 347 -21.92 -21.64 10.96
C HIS A 347 -23.19 -21.83 11.78
N THR A 348 -23.97 -20.76 12.02
CA THR A 348 -25.18 -20.80 12.85
C THR A 348 -26.37 -20.15 12.15
N SER A 349 -27.58 -20.51 12.58
CA SER A 349 -28.80 -19.84 12.13
C SER A 349 -29.94 -20.04 13.12
N SER A 350 -30.72 -18.98 13.37
CA SER A 350 -31.96 -19.05 14.13
C SER A 350 -33.19 -19.40 13.26
N ASN A 351 -33.00 -19.43 11.94
CA ASN A 351 -34.04 -19.73 10.94
C ASN A 351 -33.65 -20.90 10.02
N ASN A 352 -32.75 -21.79 10.47
CA ASN A 352 -32.26 -22.96 9.74
C ASN A 352 -31.67 -22.63 8.36
N LEU A 353 -31.06 -21.46 8.20
CA LEU A 353 -30.47 -21.02 6.94
C LEU A 353 -29.20 -21.79 6.55
N THR A 354 -28.54 -22.45 7.51
CA THR A 354 -27.37 -23.30 7.27
C THR A 354 -27.73 -24.63 6.60
N GLU A 355 -29.02 -25.02 6.60
CA GLU A 355 -29.51 -26.23 5.94
C GLU A 355 -29.26 -26.19 4.42
N PRO A 356 -28.99 -27.33 3.76
CA PRO A 356 -28.60 -27.37 2.35
C PRO A 356 -29.54 -26.61 1.39
N GLY A 357 -30.85 -26.67 1.62
CA GLY A 357 -31.86 -26.00 0.78
C GLY A 357 -31.78 -24.47 0.85
N PRO A 358 -32.09 -23.84 2.00
CA PRO A 358 -31.96 -22.39 2.19
C PRO A 358 -30.58 -21.84 1.82
N ARG A 359 -29.51 -22.55 2.22
CA ARG A 359 -28.13 -22.19 1.93
C ARG A 359 -27.85 -22.08 0.42
N THR A 360 -28.36 -23.03 -0.35
CA THR A 360 -28.23 -23.05 -1.82
C THR A 360 -29.03 -21.91 -2.47
N GLN A 361 -30.25 -21.63 -1.99
CA GLN A 361 -31.05 -20.51 -2.50
C GLN A 361 -30.37 -19.15 -2.25
N ILE A 362 -29.77 -18.96 -1.08
CA ILE A 362 -29.05 -17.72 -0.75
C ILE A 362 -27.80 -17.58 -1.62
N ARG A 363 -27.01 -18.65 -1.80
CA ARG A 363 -25.87 -18.67 -2.74
C ARG A 363 -26.29 -18.21 -4.14
N ASP A 364 -27.35 -18.80 -4.67
CA ASP A 364 -27.81 -18.52 -6.04
C ASP A 364 -28.31 -17.08 -6.20
N ALA A 365 -29.03 -16.57 -5.20
CA ALA A 365 -29.44 -15.17 -5.18
C ALA A 365 -28.23 -14.22 -5.15
N LEU A 366 -27.17 -14.53 -4.40
CA LEU A 366 -25.94 -13.73 -4.37
C LEU A 366 -25.18 -13.76 -5.71
N LEU A 367 -25.11 -14.92 -6.36
CA LEU A 367 -24.48 -15.06 -7.68
C LEU A 367 -25.25 -14.35 -8.79
N ASP A 368 -26.59 -14.30 -8.69
CA ASP A 368 -27.47 -13.53 -9.57
C ASP A 368 -27.38 -12.01 -9.30
N ALA A 369 -27.14 -11.62 -8.05
CA ALA A 369 -26.97 -10.22 -7.66
C ALA A 369 -25.62 -9.60 -8.11
N LEU A 370 -24.62 -10.44 -8.41
CA LEU A 370 -23.29 -10.03 -8.86
C LEU A 370 -23.11 -10.16 -10.38
N PRO A 371 -22.42 -9.21 -11.03
CA PRO A 371 -21.98 -9.39 -12.42
C PRO A 371 -21.13 -10.66 -12.63
N ALA A 372 -21.23 -11.24 -13.83
CA ALA A 372 -20.62 -12.53 -14.18
C ALA A 372 -19.09 -12.56 -14.04
N ASP A 373 -18.44 -11.40 -14.10
CA ASP A 373 -17.00 -11.25 -13.96
C ASP A 373 -16.54 -11.15 -12.49
N LYS A 374 -17.46 -11.03 -11.52
CA LYS A 374 -17.18 -10.97 -10.08
C LYS A 374 -17.30 -12.32 -9.39
N PHE A 375 -16.58 -12.43 -8.26
CA PHE A 375 -16.52 -13.62 -7.43
C PHE A 375 -17.28 -13.43 -6.12
N LEU A 376 -18.02 -14.47 -5.74
CA LEU A 376 -18.52 -14.70 -4.38
C LEU A 376 -17.46 -15.46 -3.59
N GLN A 377 -17.35 -15.27 -2.28
CA GLN A 377 -16.47 -16.04 -1.41
C GLN A 377 -17.23 -16.63 -0.23
N LEU A 378 -16.95 -17.88 0.14
CA LEU A 378 -17.51 -18.56 1.30
C LEU A 378 -16.42 -19.10 2.23
N ARG A 379 -16.77 -19.26 3.51
CA ARG A 379 -15.84 -19.78 4.53
C ARG A 379 -15.64 -21.29 4.44
N TYR A 380 -16.74 -22.05 4.45
CA TYR A 380 -16.69 -23.50 4.71
C TYR A 380 -16.44 -24.37 3.46
N PRO A 381 -15.36 -25.17 3.45
CA PRO A 381 -15.03 -26.09 2.35
C PRO A 381 -16.09 -27.16 2.11
N ALA A 382 -16.68 -27.73 3.17
CA ALA A 382 -17.74 -28.73 3.06
C ALA A 382 -18.92 -28.25 2.20
N TYR A 383 -19.27 -26.96 2.26
CA TYR A 383 -20.35 -26.39 1.48
C TYR A 383 -19.97 -26.23 0.01
N LEU A 384 -18.73 -25.79 -0.24
CA LEU A 384 -18.17 -25.67 -1.59
C LEU A 384 -18.10 -27.04 -2.27
N MET A 385 -17.60 -28.06 -1.57
CA MET A 385 -17.52 -29.43 -2.06
C MET A 385 -18.88 -30.07 -2.29
N ALA A 386 -19.89 -29.76 -1.46
CA ALA A 386 -21.25 -30.24 -1.67
C ALA A 386 -21.88 -29.69 -2.97
N TRP A 387 -21.52 -28.46 -3.35
CA TRP A 387 -22.01 -27.84 -4.59
C TRP A 387 -21.18 -28.18 -5.82
N ALA A 388 -19.89 -28.39 -5.63
CA ALA A 388 -18.94 -28.75 -6.68
C ALA A 388 -17.93 -29.77 -6.14
N PRO A 389 -18.26 -31.08 -6.17
CA PRO A 389 -17.37 -32.12 -5.66
C PRO A 389 -16.02 -32.18 -6.37
N THR A 390 -15.96 -31.69 -7.61
CA THR A 390 -14.73 -31.47 -8.36
C THR A 390 -14.49 -29.97 -8.52
N VAL A 391 -13.24 -29.55 -8.35
CA VAL A 391 -12.85 -28.15 -8.53
C VAL A 391 -13.15 -27.72 -9.97
N PRO A 392 -13.86 -26.59 -10.18
CA PRO A 392 -14.19 -26.11 -11.52
C PRO A 392 -12.94 -25.66 -12.29
N GLY A 393 -13.05 -25.57 -13.61
CA GLY A 393 -12.04 -24.93 -14.45
C GLY A 393 -12.06 -23.40 -14.29
N TRP A 394 -10.97 -22.74 -14.68
CA TRP A 394 -10.92 -21.28 -14.74
C TRP A 394 -12.01 -20.74 -15.68
N ARG A 395 -13.02 -20.08 -15.09
CA ARG A 395 -14.16 -19.49 -15.82
C ARG A 395 -14.75 -20.44 -16.86
N ASP A 396 -14.98 -21.70 -16.47
CA ASP A 396 -15.55 -22.74 -17.32
C ASP A 396 -17.05 -22.55 -17.66
N GLY A 397 -17.65 -21.45 -17.19
CA GLY A 397 -19.06 -21.12 -17.39
C GLY A 397 -19.98 -21.64 -16.28
N SER A 398 -19.48 -22.49 -15.37
CA SER A 398 -20.23 -22.95 -14.21
C SER A 398 -20.37 -21.84 -13.16
N ALA A 399 -21.46 -21.90 -12.38
CA ALA A 399 -21.63 -21.07 -11.19
C ALA A 399 -20.49 -21.29 -10.18
N ALA A 400 -20.02 -22.53 -10.02
CA ALA A 400 -18.93 -22.89 -9.12
C ALA A 400 -17.62 -22.17 -9.46
N SER A 401 -17.32 -21.95 -10.75
CA SER A 401 -16.12 -21.20 -11.18
C SER A 401 -16.13 -19.72 -10.75
N ARG A 402 -17.25 -19.21 -10.24
CA ARG A 402 -17.40 -17.85 -9.68
C ARG A 402 -17.39 -17.82 -8.15
N ILE A 403 -17.13 -18.94 -7.49
CA ILE A 403 -17.12 -19.04 -6.03
C ILE A 403 -15.69 -19.33 -5.57
N GLY A 404 -15.09 -18.37 -4.87
CA GLY A 404 -13.84 -18.54 -4.13
C GLY A 404 -14.08 -18.86 -2.67
N ALA A 405 -13.00 -18.84 -1.90
CA ALA A 405 -13.05 -19.09 -0.47
C ALA A 405 -12.47 -17.92 0.31
N HIS A 406 -12.90 -17.77 1.56
CA HIS A 406 -12.18 -16.97 2.53
C HIS A 406 -11.98 -17.78 3.82
N ASN A 407 -10.96 -17.45 4.61
CA ASN A 407 -10.69 -18.13 5.86
C ASN A 407 -10.54 -17.10 6.98
N ASP A 408 -11.52 -17.05 7.89
CA ASP A 408 -11.56 -16.06 8.98
C ASP A 408 -10.59 -16.37 10.13
N CYS A 409 -9.83 -17.47 10.03
CA CYS A 409 -8.91 -17.93 11.06
C CYS A 409 -7.67 -18.60 10.47
N PHE A 410 -7.22 -18.10 9.32
CA PHE A 410 -6.10 -18.67 8.58
C PHE A 410 -4.85 -18.76 9.47
N LEU A 411 -4.25 -19.95 9.53
CA LEU A 411 -3.08 -20.29 10.36
C LEU A 411 -3.33 -20.38 11.88
N ALA A 412 -4.56 -20.15 12.34
CA ALA A 412 -4.87 -20.10 13.76
C ALA A 412 -4.71 -21.45 14.45
N SER A 413 -5.04 -22.55 13.76
CA SER A 413 -5.15 -23.85 14.41
C SER A 413 -5.19 -24.98 13.38
N ALA A 414 -5.20 -26.26 13.79
CA ALA A 414 -5.27 -27.33 12.80
C ALA A 414 -6.49 -27.20 11.89
N THR A 415 -7.63 -26.78 12.46
CA THR A 415 -8.89 -26.55 11.74
C THR A 415 -9.09 -25.10 11.26
N ASP A 416 -8.16 -24.19 11.58
CA ASP A 416 -8.38 -22.75 11.45
C ASP A 416 -9.71 -22.35 12.13
N VAL A 417 -9.80 -22.73 13.42
CA VAL A 417 -10.93 -22.51 14.33
C VAL A 417 -12.28 -22.84 13.67
N GLY A 418 -12.40 -24.11 13.28
CA GLY A 418 -13.62 -24.68 12.71
C GLY A 418 -13.85 -24.40 11.23
N THR A 419 -12.96 -23.67 10.53
CA THR A 419 -13.06 -23.49 9.07
C THR A 419 -12.97 -24.84 8.34
N TYR A 420 -12.06 -25.71 8.79
CA TYR A 420 -11.90 -27.07 8.30
C TYR A 420 -12.42 -28.10 9.33
N SER A 421 -12.69 -29.32 8.87
CA SER A 421 -13.19 -30.41 9.71
C SER A 421 -12.25 -30.76 10.86
N GLU A 422 -12.83 -31.15 12.00
CA GLU A 422 -12.11 -31.74 13.13
C GLU A 422 -11.52 -33.12 12.74
N ASN A 423 -12.19 -33.84 11.84
CA ASN A 423 -11.70 -35.11 11.32
C ASN A 423 -10.47 -34.88 10.42
N ALA A 424 -9.34 -35.48 10.76
CA ALA A 424 -8.07 -35.24 10.06
C ALA A 424 -8.08 -35.65 8.57
N SER A 425 -8.81 -36.71 8.21
CA SER A 425 -8.88 -37.19 6.82
C SER A 425 -9.77 -36.28 5.97
N GLU A 426 -10.93 -35.89 6.51
CA GLU A 426 -11.82 -34.91 5.86
C GLU A 426 -11.12 -33.56 5.71
N ARG A 427 -10.49 -33.07 6.79
CA ARG A 427 -9.70 -31.84 6.77
C ARG A 427 -8.63 -31.82 5.70
N THR A 428 -7.91 -32.93 5.53
CA THR A 428 -6.91 -33.05 4.47
C THR A 428 -7.55 -32.91 3.09
N THR A 429 -8.70 -33.55 2.89
CA THR A 429 -9.47 -33.46 1.64
C THR A 429 -9.96 -32.03 1.38
N GLU A 430 -10.52 -31.38 2.40
CA GLU A 430 -11.00 -30.00 2.33
C GLU A 430 -9.87 -29.02 2.03
N ARG A 431 -8.73 -29.11 2.74
CA ARG A 431 -7.56 -28.27 2.50
C ARG A 431 -7.02 -28.46 1.08
N ASN A 432 -6.96 -29.69 0.58
CA ASN A 432 -6.54 -29.97 -0.79
C ASN A 432 -7.52 -29.38 -1.81
N TYR A 433 -8.83 -29.49 -1.56
CA TYR A 433 -9.85 -28.88 -2.40
C TYR A 433 -9.70 -27.36 -2.46
N ILE A 434 -9.54 -26.68 -1.31
CA ILE A 434 -9.38 -25.22 -1.26
C ILE A 434 -8.07 -24.78 -1.94
N ALA A 435 -6.97 -25.50 -1.74
CA ALA A 435 -5.70 -25.20 -2.42
C ALA A 435 -5.79 -25.36 -3.95
N ALA A 436 -6.62 -26.29 -4.43
CA ALA A 436 -6.89 -26.45 -5.86
C ALA A 436 -7.86 -25.37 -6.38
N LEU A 437 -8.94 -25.09 -5.65
CA LEU A 437 -9.92 -24.04 -5.98
C LEU A 437 -9.26 -22.66 -6.06
N SER A 438 -8.31 -22.36 -5.16
CA SER A 438 -7.67 -21.05 -5.12
C SER A 438 -6.79 -20.72 -6.33
N ARG A 439 -6.51 -21.71 -7.19
CA ARG A 439 -5.84 -21.49 -8.49
C ARG A 439 -6.77 -20.86 -9.53
N VAL A 440 -8.09 -21.01 -9.36
CA VAL A 440 -9.13 -20.59 -10.32
C VAL A 440 -10.14 -19.61 -9.73
N ALA A 441 -10.22 -19.48 -8.41
CA ALA A 441 -11.07 -18.51 -7.71
C ALA A 441 -10.29 -17.87 -6.54
N PRO A 442 -10.66 -16.66 -6.08
CA PRO A 442 -9.87 -15.94 -5.08
C PRO A 442 -9.94 -16.60 -3.71
N PHE A 443 -8.78 -16.66 -3.04
CA PHE A 443 -8.64 -17.04 -1.63
C PHE A 443 -8.08 -15.87 -0.83
N GLY A 444 -8.76 -15.48 0.23
CA GLY A 444 -8.28 -14.47 1.16
C GLY A 444 -8.71 -14.80 2.59
N GLY A 445 -8.43 -13.93 3.55
CA GLY A 445 -8.83 -14.22 4.91
C GLY A 445 -8.17 -13.33 5.94
N GLU A 446 -8.20 -13.80 7.18
CA GLU A 446 -7.57 -13.16 8.33
C GLU A 446 -7.04 -14.20 9.31
N THR A 447 -6.12 -13.76 10.15
CA THR A 447 -5.70 -14.50 11.34
C THR A 447 -6.68 -14.22 12.47
N CYS A 448 -6.83 -15.14 13.41
CA CYS A 448 -7.72 -14.97 14.56
C CYS A 448 -7.09 -15.52 15.85
N ASN A 449 -7.86 -15.59 16.93
CA ASN A 449 -7.42 -16.16 18.19
C ASN A 449 -7.25 -17.68 18.07
N PRO A 450 -6.04 -18.24 18.25
CA PRO A 450 -5.89 -19.69 18.31
C PRO A 450 -6.67 -20.30 19.49
N ALA A 451 -6.83 -19.56 20.59
CA ALA A 451 -7.36 -20.09 21.85
C ALA A 451 -8.85 -20.49 21.80
N ASP A 452 -9.54 -20.18 20.70
CA ASP A 452 -10.95 -20.53 20.50
C ASP A 452 -11.10 -22.00 20.07
N GLU A 453 -10.02 -22.65 19.61
CA GLU A 453 -9.94 -24.10 19.44
C GLU A 453 -9.38 -24.75 20.71
N GLN A 454 -9.84 -25.96 21.03
CA GLN A 454 -9.27 -26.76 22.11
C GLN A 454 -7.85 -27.26 21.74
N ASN A 455 -6.84 -26.88 22.53
CA ASN A 455 -5.42 -27.25 22.34
C ASN A 455 -4.85 -26.82 20.98
N PRO A 456 -4.86 -25.52 20.66
CA PRO A 456 -4.52 -25.06 19.33
C PRO A 456 -3.04 -25.26 19.01
N THR A 457 -2.77 -25.60 17.76
CA THR A 457 -1.42 -25.63 17.19
C THR A 457 -1.29 -24.55 16.11
N PRO A 458 -1.06 -23.28 16.49
CA PRO A 458 -1.03 -22.17 15.55
C PRO A 458 0.24 -22.19 14.69
N ARG A 459 0.08 -21.91 13.41
CA ARG A 459 1.15 -21.94 12.38
C ARG A 459 1.70 -20.53 12.16
N THR A 460 2.46 -20.05 13.15
CA THR A 460 2.82 -18.62 13.29
C THR A 460 4.17 -18.23 12.69
N SER A 461 4.99 -19.18 12.24
CA SER A 461 6.35 -18.89 11.77
C SER A 461 6.38 -18.34 10.34
N CYS A 462 7.53 -17.79 9.94
CA CYS A 462 7.80 -17.44 8.55
C CYS A 462 7.71 -18.64 7.60
N ALA A 463 8.21 -19.81 8.03
CA ALA A 463 8.12 -21.01 7.22
C ALA A 463 6.65 -21.36 6.94
N ASP A 464 5.78 -21.19 7.93
CA ASP A 464 4.34 -21.47 7.82
C ASP A 464 3.65 -20.55 6.81
N ILE A 465 3.77 -19.23 6.97
CA ILE A 465 3.09 -18.27 6.08
C ILE A 465 3.65 -18.31 4.65
N LEU A 466 4.96 -18.51 4.48
CA LEU A 466 5.56 -18.62 3.15
C LEU A 466 5.12 -19.90 2.42
N ALA A 467 4.96 -21.01 3.16
CA ALA A 467 4.47 -22.27 2.60
C ALA A 467 2.97 -22.21 2.30
N GLU A 468 2.14 -21.86 3.29
CA GLU A 468 0.68 -21.90 3.13
C GLU A 468 0.15 -20.74 2.29
N GLY A 469 0.76 -19.56 2.36
CA GLY A 469 0.41 -18.44 1.49
C GLY A 469 0.56 -18.80 0.00
N SER A 470 1.62 -19.52 -0.34
CA SER A 470 1.85 -20.07 -1.69
C SER A 470 0.89 -21.22 -2.00
N GLN A 471 0.74 -22.20 -1.08
CA GLN A 471 -0.15 -23.36 -1.27
C GLN A 471 -1.58 -22.94 -1.58
N PHE A 472 -2.10 -21.96 -0.86
CA PHE A 472 -3.48 -21.48 -0.98
C PHE A 472 -3.64 -20.31 -1.94
N ASN A 473 -2.62 -19.93 -2.70
CA ASN A 473 -2.67 -18.81 -3.64
C ASN A 473 -3.25 -17.53 -2.98
N LEU A 474 -2.76 -17.22 -1.77
CA LEU A 474 -3.32 -16.17 -0.92
C LEU A 474 -3.34 -14.83 -1.65
N THR A 475 -4.53 -14.27 -1.82
CA THR A 475 -4.77 -13.07 -2.65
C THR A 475 -4.79 -11.80 -1.82
N TYR A 476 -5.36 -11.86 -0.62
CA TYR A 476 -5.38 -10.76 0.34
C TYR A 476 -5.44 -11.31 1.77
N LEU A 477 -4.92 -10.55 2.74
CA LEU A 477 -4.88 -10.95 4.17
C LEU A 477 -5.12 -9.73 5.07
N ASN A 478 -5.85 -9.90 6.17
CA ASN A 478 -6.03 -8.85 7.18
C ASN A 478 -4.68 -8.45 7.81
N ASN A 479 -4.46 -7.16 8.05
CA ASN A 479 -3.25 -6.63 8.66
C ASN A 479 -3.34 -6.39 10.17
N ASP A 480 -4.56 -6.33 10.71
CA ASP A 480 -4.88 -5.77 12.02
C ASP A 480 -5.12 -6.87 13.08
N TYR A 481 -5.74 -7.99 12.70
CA TYR A 481 -6.19 -9.02 13.65
C TYR A 481 -5.05 -9.91 14.15
N TYR A 482 -5.00 -10.15 15.47
CA TYR A 482 -4.05 -11.05 16.17
C TYR A 482 -2.58 -10.86 15.76
N ARG A 483 -2.23 -9.61 15.47
CA ARG A 483 -0.95 -9.18 14.92
C ARG A 483 0.23 -9.61 15.78
N GLU A 484 0.10 -9.55 17.10
CA GLU A 484 1.16 -9.92 18.06
C GLU A 484 1.59 -11.39 17.93
N ILE A 485 0.66 -12.30 17.64
CA ILE A 485 0.91 -13.74 17.55
C ILE A 485 1.46 -14.11 16.16
N PHE A 486 0.99 -13.45 15.10
CA PHE A 486 1.32 -13.77 13.71
C PHE A 486 2.28 -12.75 13.10
N HIS A 487 1.78 -11.59 12.67
CA HIS A 487 2.52 -10.62 11.87
C HIS A 487 3.76 -10.09 12.58
N THR A 488 3.69 -9.80 13.88
CA THR A 488 4.84 -9.37 14.68
C THR A 488 5.91 -10.45 14.74
N ARG A 489 5.52 -11.73 14.76
CA ARG A 489 6.46 -12.85 14.67
C ARG A 489 7.11 -12.95 13.29
N TRP A 490 6.36 -12.73 12.21
CA TRP A 490 6.91 -12.66 10.85
C TRP A 490 7.87 -11.48 10.66
N GLU A 491 7.60 -10.35 11.32
CA GLU A 491 8.49 -9.19 11.37
C GLU A 491 9.78 -9.51 12.13
N GLN A 492 9.66 -10.10 13.32
CA GLN A 492 10.81 -10.53 14.13
C GLN A 492 11.68 -11.57 13.42
N GLN A 493 11.07 -12.47 12.65
CA GLN A 493 11.76 -13.46 11.84
C GLN A 493 12.20 -12.93 10.46
N GLY A 494 11.85 -11.69 10.11
CA GLY A 494 12.36 -10.99 8.92
C GLY A 494 11.67 -11.31 7.59
N CYS A 495 10.60 -12.11 7.54
CA CYS A 495 9.93 -12.47 6.28
C CYS A 495 8.73 -11.57 5.92
N MET A 496 8.28 -10.66 6.79
CA MET A 496 7.09 -9.83 6.53
C MET A 496 7.14 -9.12 5.17
N ALA A 497 8.30 -8.59 4.78
CA ALA A 497 8.46 -7.93 3.48
C ALA A 497 8.27 -8.90 2.30
N GLU A 498 8.70 -10.15 2.44
CA GLU A 498 8.46 -11.19 1.45
C GLU A 498 6.98 -11.57 1.38
N VAL A 499 6.32 -11.74 2.53
CA VAL A 499 4.87 -11.99 2.61
C VAL A 499 4.10 -10.89 1.89
N LYS A 500 4.36 -9.61 2.21
CA LYS A 500 3.69 -8.46 1.58
C LYS A 500 3.93 -8.36 0.07
N ARG A 501 5.09 -8.78 -0.43
CA ARG A 501 5.35 -8.83 -1.88
C ARG A 501 4.66 -10.01 -2.57
N SER A 502 4.51 -11.12 -1.87
CA SER A 502 4.06 -12.38 -2.45
C SER A 502 2.55 -12.57 -2.45
N ILE A 503 1.81 -11.98 -1.50
CA ILE A 503 0.33 -12.04 -1.49
C ILE A 503 -0.23 -11.54 -2.83
N GLY A 504 -1.13 -12.28 -3.47
CA GLY A 504 -1.77 -11.93 -4.74
C GLY A 504 -0.83 -12.05 -5.94
N TYR A 505 -1.11 -11.30 -7.01
CA TYR A 505 -0.23 -11.24 -8.17
C TYR A 505 0.95 -10.28 -7.96
N ARG A 506 2.08 -10.56 -8.60
CA ARG A 506 3.23 -9.66 -8.71
C ARG A 506 3.84 -9.77 -10.10
N PHE A 507 3.40 -8.92 -11.00
CA PHE A 507 3.84 -8.94 -12.39
C PHE A 507 5.19 -8.27 -12.57
N GLU A 508 6.13 -8.97 -13.19
CA GLU A 508 7.48 -8.53 -13.50
C GLU A 508 7.64 -8.62 -15.01
N PHE A 509 7.77 -7.50 -15.70
CA PHE A 509 8.18 -7.55 -17.10
C PHE A 509 9.63 -8.03 -17.15
N THR A 510 9.96 -8.92 -18.06
CA THR A 510 11.34 -9.42 -18.23
C THR A 510 11.94 -8.90 -19.53
N THR A 511 11.20 -9.01 -20.63
CA THR A 511 11.57 -8.45 -21.93
C THR A 511 10.39 -7.80 -22.63
N LEU A 512 10.67 -6.77 -23.41
CA LEU A 512 9.73 -6.16 -24.34
C LEU A 512 10.40 -5.99 -25.70
N ARG A 513 9.72 -6.39 -26.76
CA ARG A 513 10.13 -6.18 -28.14
C ARG A 513 8.99 -5.54 -28.94
N HIS A 514 9.28 -4.57 -29.79
CA HIS A 514 8.29 -3.94 -30.67
C HIS A 514 8.93 -3.46 -31.99
N ASN A 515 8.12 -3.06 -32.97
CA ASN A 515 8.61 -2.44 -34.20
C ASN A 515 9.40 -1.16 -33.92
N GLU A 516 10.46 -0.88 -34.69
CA GLU A 516 11.18 0.39 -34.59
C GLU A 516 10.35 1.59 -35.07
N ALA A 517 9.55 1.39 -36.11
CA ALA A 517 8.67 2.41 -36.67
C ALA A 517 7.32 1.82 -37.13
N VAL A 518 6.26 2.61 -37.00
CA VAL A 518 4.91 2.29 -37.49
C VAL A 518 4.29 3.56 -38.06
N THR A 519 3.72 3.50 -39.26
CA THR A 519 3.00 4.62 -39.87
C THR A 519 1.65 4.84 -39.17
N ALA A 520 1.24 6.09 -38.96
CA ALA A 520 -0.09 6.37 -38.41
C ALA A 520 -1.19 5.73 -39.27
N GLY A 521 -2.15 5.05 -38.62
CA GLY A 521 -3.18 4.25 -39.27
C GLY A 521 -2.77 2.82 -39.62
N GLN A 522 -1.50 2.43 -39.42
CA GLN A 522 -1.00 1.08 -39.67
C GLN A 522 -0.79 0.28 -38.38
N SER A 523 -0.66 -1.04 -38.53
CA SER A 523 -0.45 -1.96 -37.41
C SER A 523 1.02 -2.23 -37.15
N GLY A 524 1.35 -2.42 -35.87
CA GLY A 524 2.60 -2.97 -35.37
C GLY A 524 2.35 -4.16 -34.45
N THR A 525 3.44 -4.74 -33.98
CA THR A 525 3.46 -5.89 -33.08
C THR A 525 4.30 -5.57 -31.86
N LEU A 526 3.83 -6.05 -30.70
CA LEU A 526 4.50 -5.96 -29.42
C LEU A 526 4.59 -7.37 -28.84
N LEU A 527 5.78 -7.78 -28.40
CA LEU A 527 6.03 -9.03 -27.71
C LEU A 527 6.50 -8.71 -26.29
N LEU A 528 5.71 -9.11 -25.30
CA LEU A 528 5.99 -8.87 -23.88
C LEU A 528 6.18 -10.21 -23.18
N THR A 529 7.27 -10.36 -22.44
CA THR A 529 7.45 -11.47 -21.51
C THR A 529 7.23 -10.98 -20.08
N VAL A 530 6.37 -11.67 -19.34
CA VAL A 530 5.98 -11.35 -17.96
C VAL A 530 6.16 -12.56 -17.09
N LYS A 531 6.78 -12.39 -15.92
CA LYS A 531 6.74 -13.36 -14.83
C LYS A 531 5.73 -12.89 -13.78
N ASN A 532 4.94 -13.80 -13.23
CA ASN A 532 4.18 -13.52 -12.01
C ASN A 532 4.90 -14.19 -10.84
N SER A 533 5.54 -13.40 -9.98
CA SER A 533 6.26 -13.89 -8.79
C SER A 533 5.39 -13.87 -7.52
N GLY A 534 4.13 -13.48 -7.63
CA GLY A 534 3.17 -13.55 -6.53
C GLY A 534 2.58 -14.96 -6.38
N TRP A 535 1.86 -15.17 -5.29
CA TRP A 535 1.19 -16.43 -4.95
C TRP A 535 -0.11 -16.65 -5.72
N ALA A 536 -0.73 -15.60 -6.26
CA ALA A 536 -2.00 -15.71 -6.96
C ALA A 536 -1.98 -15.12 -8.36
N ARG A 537 -2.96 -15.50 -9.19
CA ARG A 537 -3.29 -14.79 -10.43
C ARG A 537 -4.06 -13.49 -10.15
N ALA A 538 -4.17 -12.63 -11.16
CA ALA A 538 -5.22 -11.59 -11.14
C ALA A 538 -6.59 -12.23 -11.41
N PHE A 539 -7.62 -11.79 -10.70
CA PHE A 539 -8.98 -12.33 -10.83
C PHE A 539 -9.93 -11.42 -11.60
N ASN A 540 -9.83 -10.10 -11.41
CA ASN A 540 -10.61 -9.12 -12.16
C ASN A 540 -9.88 -8.65 -13.42
N PRO A 541 -10.61 -8.19 -14.44
CA PRO A 541 -10.02 -7.77 -15.71
C PRO A 541 -9.08 -6.55 -15.58
N ARG A 542 -8.11 -6.47 -16.49
CA ARG A 542 -7.22 -5.31 -16.68
C ARG A 542 -7.17 -4.97 -18.16
N ALA A 543 -7.40 -3.72 -18.50
CA ALA A 543 -7.45 -3.27 -19.89
C ALA A 543 -6.06 -2.81 -20.35
N VAL A 544 -5.16 -3.76 -20.64
CA VAL A 544 -3.75 -3.45 -20.96
C VAL A 544 -3.65 -2.49 -22.15
N GLN A 545 -2.78 -1.49 -22.03
CA GLN A 545 -2.56 -0.47 -23.04
C GLN A 545 -1.07 -0.31 -23.35
N LEU A 546 -0.78 -0.17 -24.64
CA LEU A 546 0.44 0.48 -25.13
C LEU A 546 0.22 1.99 -25.05
N VAL A 547 1.11 2.70 -24.37
CA VAL A 547 1.07 4.16 -24.26
C VAL A 547 2.28 4.73 -24.99
N LEU A 548 2.03 5.62 -25.94
CA LEU A 548 3.04 6.34 -26.69
C LEU A 548 3.06 7.79 -26.21
N LYS A 549 4.20 8.26 -25.69
CA LYS A 549 4.38 9.65 -25.25
C LYS A 549 5.36 10.35 -26.18
N HIS A 550 4.89 11.34 -26.92
CA HIS A 550 5.70 12.08 -27.89
C HIS A 550 6.85 12.80 -27.19
N LYS A 551 8.09 12.60 -27.66
CA LYS A 551 9.28 13.07 -26.94
C LYS A 551 9.43 14.59 -26.90
N THR A 552 8.91 15.31 -27.89
CA THR A 552 9.05 16.77 -27.97
C THR A 552 7.83 17.51 -27.45
N SER A 553 6.62 17.12 -27.87
CA SER A 553 5.38 17.81 -27.45
C SER A 553 4.79 17.25 -26.15
N GLY A 554 5.20 16.06 -25.71
CA GLY A 554 4.60 15.38 -24.57
C GLY A 554 3.22 14.79 -24.82
N ALA A 555 2.68 14.89 -26.04
CA ALA A 555 1.37 14.35 -26.41
C ALA A 555 1.31 12.83 -26.16
N VAL A 556 0.19 12.35 -25.61
CA VAL A 556 0.01 10.95 -25.22
C VAL A 556 -1.05 10.29 -26.09
N VAL A 557 -0.72 9.10 -26.61
CA VAL A 557 -1.64 8.22 -27.32
C VAL A 557 -1.73 6.90 -26.55
N ARG A 558 -2.94 6.47 -26.21
CA ARG A 558 -3.20 5.18 -25.54
C ARG A 558 -3.85 4.23 -26.53
N ILE A 559 -3.24 3.06 -26.72
CA ILE A 559 -3.70 2.04 -27.65
C ILE A 559 -4.03 0.79 -26.83
N ALA A 560 -5.29 0.37 -26.86
CA ALA A 560 -5.74 -0.83 -26.17
C ALA A 560 -5.12 -2.09 -26.80
N LEU A 561 -4.75 -3.06 -25.96
CA LEU A 561 -4.25 -4.37 -26.35
C LEU A 561 -5.25 -5.45 -25.92
N PRO A 562 -6.42 -5.58 -26.59
CA PRO A 562 -7.53 -6.40 -26.12
C PRO A 562 -7.22 -7.90 -26.08
N THR A 563 -6.20 -8.35 -26.79
CA THR A 563 -5.75 -9.76 -26.78
C THR A 563 -4.86 -10.10 -25.58
N VAL A 564 -4.47 -9.11 -24.77
CA VAL A 564 -3.61 -9.29 -23.60
C VAL A 564 -4.46 -9.31 -22.34
N ASP A 565 -4.58 -10.49 -21.71
CA ASP A 565 -5.30 -10.66 -20.45
C ASP A 565 -4.35 -11.04 -19.30
N PRO A 566 -4.02 -10.11 -18.39
CA PRO A 566 -3.16 -10.38 -17.24
C PRO A 566 -3.66 -11.46 -16.28
N ARG A 567 -4.95 -11.82 -16.33
CA ARG A 567 -5.49 -12.93 -15.52
C ARG A 567 -4.91 -14.29 -15.96
N GLY A 568 -4.38 -14.37 -17.17
CA GLY A 568 -3.66 -15.55 -17.68
C GLY A 568 -2.24 -15.70 -17.16
N TRP A 569 -1.65 -14.67 -16.54
CA TRP A 569 -0.28 -14.72 -16.03
C TRP A 569 -0.23 -15.44 -14.68
N LEU A 570 -0.08 -16.76 -14.75
CA LEU A 570 -0.16 -17.68 -13.62
C LEU A 570 1.01 -17.49 -12.62
N PRO A 571 0.77 -17.67 -11.30
CA PRO A 571 1.80 -17.54 -10.28
C PRO A 571 2.96 -18.51 -10.53
N ASN A 572 4.18 -18.07 -10.26
CA ASN A 572 5.43 -18.80 -10.50
C ASN A 572 5.65 -19.26 -11.96
N THR A 573 5.00 -18.60 -12.92
CA THR A 573 5.20 -18.87 -14.36
C THR A 573 5.72 -17.64 -15.10
N THR A 574 6.38 -17.88 -16.22
CA THR A 574 6.75 -16.86 -17.21
C THR A 574 5.86 -17.04 -18.44
N SER A 575 5.16 -15.99 -18.83
CA SER A 575 4.26 -15.94 -19.99
C SER A 575 4.84 -15.00 -21.04
N THR A 576 4.83 -15.41 -22.30
CA THR A 576 5.16 -14.53 -23.44
C THR A 576 3.88 -14.24 -24.21
N VAL A 577 3.55 -12.96 -24.39
CA VAL A 577 2.35 -12.50 -25.07
C VAL A 577 2.74 -11.68 -26.29
N SER A 578 2.21 -12.05 -27.45
CA SER A 578 2.28 -11.26 -28.67
C SER A 578 0.97 -10.51 -28.86
N ALA A 579 1.04 -9.21 -29.10
CA ALA A 579 -0.11 -8.34 -29.31
C ALA A 579 0.10 -7.48 -30.56
N GLY A 580 -0.87 -7.51 -31.47
CA GLY A 580 -0.98 -6.51 -32.53
C GLY A 580 -1.56 -5.21 -31.95
N PHE A 581 -1.10 -4.08 -32.46
CA PHE A 581 -1.64 -2.76 -32.13
C PHE A 581 -1.73 -1.91 -33.39
N THR A 582 -2.64 -0.95 -33.43
CA THR A 582 -2.75 0.01 -34.54
C THR A 582 -2.53 1.41 -34.01
N VAL A 583 -1.58 2.14 -34.60
CA VAL A 583 -1.37 3.56 -34.27
C VAL A 583 -2.53 4.36 -34.86
N PRO A 584 -3.28 5.15 -34.08
CA PRO A 584 -4.42 5.91 -34.60
C PRO A 584 -4.03 6.85 -35.75
N THR A 585 -4.89 6.96 -36.75
CA THR A 585 -4.74 7.94 -37.84
C THR A 585 -4.65 9.35 -37.28
N GLY A 586 -3.74 10.17 -37.80
CA GLY A 586 -3.52 11.54 -37.33
C GLY A 586 -2.61 11.65 -36.10
N THR A 587 -2.07 10.55 -35.58
CA THR A 587 -0.98 10.59 -34.59
C THR A 587 0.20 11.38 -35.19
N PRO A 588 0.69 12.45 -34.54
CA PRO A 588 1.78 13.26 -35.10
C PRO A 588 3.04 12.42 -35.39
N THR A 589 3.69 12.70 -36.51
CA THR A 589 4.96 12.06 -36.85
C THR A 589 6.03 12.44 -35.84
N GLY A 590 6.87 11.49 -35.44
CA GLY A 590 7.96 11.76 -34.51
C GLY A 590 8.34 10.56 -33.65
N ALA A 591 9.23 10.81 -32.69
CA ALA A 591 9.71 9.81 -31.75
C ALA A 591 8.85 9.78 -30.49
N TYR A 592 8.41 8.59 -30.07
CA TYR A 592 7.58 8.38 -28.90
C TYR A 592 8.28 7.45 -27.90
N ASP A 593 8.29 7.82 -26.62
CA ASP A 593 8.57 6.88 -25.55
C ASP A 593 7.48 5.80 -25.52
N VAL A 594 7.90 4.54 -25.39
CA VAL A 594 7.00 3.39 -25.23
C VAL A 594 6.78 3.12 -23.75
N LEU A 595 5.52 3.06 -23.33
CA LEU A 595 5.13 2.67 -21.98
C LEU A 595 4.02 1.60 -22.02
N LEU A 596 3.90 0.84 -20.93
CA LEU A 596 2.83 -0.12 -20.73
C LEU A 596 2.00 0.26 -19.51
N ALA A 597 0.68 0.35 -19.69
CA ALA A 597 -0.27 0.61 -18.62
C ALA A 597 -1.20 -0.60 -18.44
N LEU A 598 -1.51 -0.94 -17.19
CA LEU A 598 -2.42 -2.02 -16.82
C LEU A 598 -3.58 -1.45 -15.99
N PRO A 599 -4.39 -0.54 -16.57
CA PRO A 599 -5.51 0.07 -15.88
C PRO A 599 -6.58 -0.96 -15.51
N ASP A 600 -7.50 -0.53 -14.65
CA ASP A 600 -8.70 -1.29 -14.33
C ASP A 600 -9.48 -1.69 -15.59
N GLY A 601 -10.12 -2.86 -15.56
CA GLY A 601 -10.98 -3.31 -16.66
C GLY A 601 -12.31 -2.57 -16.73
N ALA A 602 -12.78 -1.97 -15.64
CA ALA A 602 -14.00 -1.18 -15.65
C ALA A 602 -13.76 0.18 -16.32
N ALA A 603 -14.60 0.53 -17.29
CA ALA A 603 -14.49 1.80 -18.01
C ALA A 603 -14.52 3.02 -17.05
N SER A 604 -15.33 2.96 -15.99
CA SER A 604 -15.44 4.00 -14.95
C SER A 604 -14.13 4.27 -14.18
N LEU A 605 -13.22 3.30 -14.12
CA LEU A 605 -11.96 3.38 -13.38
C LEU A 605 -10.72 3.39 -14.27
N SER A 606 -10.86 3.02 -15.54
CA SER A 606 -9.75 2.83 -16.49
C SER A 606 -8.85 4.06 -16.70
N ALA A 607 -9.38 5.26 -16.49
CA ALA A 607 -8.65 6.53 -16.58
C ALA A 607 -7.99 6.94 -15.26
N ASP A 608 -8.38 6.35 -14.13
CA ASP A 608 -7.83 6.65 -12.82
C ASP A 608 -6.60 5.78 -12.55
N VAL A 609 -5.43 6.42 -12.63
CA VAL A 609 -4.13 5.77 -12.51
C VAL A 609 -3.91 5.06 -11.17
N ARG A 610 -4.69 5.37 -10.13
CA ARG A 610 -4.62 4.68 -8.83
C ARG A 610 -5.09 3.22 -8.91
N TYR A 611 -5.91 2.91 -9.90
CA TYR A 611 -6.35 1.55 -10.21
C TYR A 611 -5.47 0.86 -11.26
N SER A 612 -4.41 1.50 -11.75
CA SER A 612 -3.45 0.86 -12.63
C SER A 612 -2.51 -0.05 -11.84
N VAL A 613 -2.25 -1.24 -12.38
CA VAL A 613 -1.24 -2.13 -11.83
C VAL A 613 0.15 -1.59 -12.16
N ARG A 614 0.92 -1.29 -11.11
CA ARG A 614 2.36 -1.03 -11.23
C ARG A 614 3.11 -2.36 -11.28
N PRO A 615 3.82 -2.68 -12.39
CA PRO A 615 4.64 -3.88 -12.44
C PRO A 615 5.84 -3.73 -11.49
N ALA A 616 6.33 -4.84 -10.97
CA ALA A 616 7.44 -4.95 -10.06
C ALA A 616 8.80 -4.82 -10.77
N ASN A 617 8.94 -3.81 -11.62
CA ASN A 617 10.18 -3.46 -12.30
C ASN A 617 10.89 -2.32 -11.59
N ALA A 618 12.21 -2.42 -11.50
CA ALA A 618 13.05 -1.37 -10.94
C ALA A 618 13.19 -0.21 -11.93
N ASP A 619 13.21 1.02 -11.41
CA ASP A 619 13.58 2.17 -12.21
C ASP A 619 15.07 2.05 -12.58
N ASN A 620 15.40 2.38 -13.83
CA ASN A 620 16.76 2.34 -14.35
C ASN A 620 17.01 3.58 -15.21
N ALA A 621 17.69 4.56 -14.62
CA ALA A 621 18.00 5.83 -15.27
C ALA A 621 18.85 5.66 -16.54
N ALA A 622 19.80 4.72 -16.55
CA ALA A 622 20.67 4.46 -17.71
C ALA A 622 19.89 3.91 -18.91
N LYS A 623 18.79 3.18 -18.65
CA LYS A 623 17.88 2.68 -19.68
C LYS A 623 16.65 3.59 -19.89
N ALA A 624 16.55 4.73 -19.20
CA ALA A 624 15.34 5.56 -19.17
C ALA A 624 14.06 4.76 -18.83
N GLN A 625 14.17 3.77 -17.93
CA GLN A 625 13.05 2.99 -17.43
C GLN A 625 12.59 3.56 -16.10
N ALA A 626 11.30 3.84 -15.98
CA ALA A 626 10.73 4.31 -14.72
C ALA A 626 9.20 4.16 -14.72
N TRP A 627 8.62 4.07 -13.52
CA TRP A 627 7.18 4.27 -13.35
C TRP A 627 6.78 5.74 -13.58
N ASP A 628 5.88 6.00 -14.54
CA ASP A 628 5.25 7.30 -14.74
C ASP A 628 3.91 7.32 -13.99
N ALA A 629 3.92 7.91 -12.78
CA ALA A 629 2.75 7.96 -11.91
C ALA A 629 1.60 8.79 -12.49
N THR A 630 1.88 9.76 -13.36
CA THR A 630 0.84 10.59 -13.99
C THR A 630 0.08 9.82 -15.07
N LEU A 631 0.75 8.86 -15.72
CA LEU A 631 0.16 8.02 -16.74
C LEU A 631 -0.29 6.66 -16.19
N GLY A 632 0.09 6.31 -14.97
CA GLY A 632 -0.15 4.96 -14.42
C GLY A 632 0.48 3.89 -15.31
N ALA A 633 1.68 4.16 -15.84
CA ALA A 633 2.33 3.35 -16.87
C ALA A 633 3.83 3.20 -16.59
N PHE A 634 4.39 2.04 -16.94
CA PHE A 634 5.83 1.80 -16.84
C PHE A 634 6.52 2.13 -18.15
N ARG A 635 7.48 3.05 -18.13
CA ARG A 635 8.29 3.42 -19.30
C ARG A 635 9.30 2.34 -19.63
N ALA A 636 9.28 1.86 -20.86
CA ALA A 636 10.09 0.74 -21.29
C ALA A 636 11.57 1.09 -21.53
N GLY A 637 11.88 2.37 -21.71
CA GLY A 637 13.21 2.82 -22.09
C GLY A 637 13.51 2.72 -23.58
N THR A 638 12.49 2.44 -24.39
CA THR A 638 12.60 2.28 -25.85
C THR A 638 11.80 3.37 -26.57
N THR A 639 12.08 3.53 -27.87
CA THR A 639 11.44 4.54 -28.71
C THR A 639 10.78 3.88 -29.91
N LEU A 640 9.54 4.26 -30.18
CA LEU A 640 8.83 3.95 -31.41
C LEU A 640 8.77 5.21 -32.27
N THR A 641 9.13 5.10 -33.54
CA THR A 641 8.97 6.21 -34.51
C THR A 641 7.62 6.11 -35.21
N VAL A 642 6.76 7.11 -35.04
CA VAL A 642 5.54 7.24 -35.83
C VAL A 642 5.84 8.02 -37.11
N ARG A 643 5.44 7.46 -38.26
CA ARG A 643 5.63 8.04 -39.60
C ARG A 643 4.32 8.46 -40.25
#